data_AF-A0A0Q0BG60-F1
#
_entry.id   AF-A0A0Q0BG60-F1
#
_cell.length_a   1.000
_cell.length_b   1.000
_cell.length_c   1.000
_cell.angle_alpha   90.00
_cell.angle_beta   90.00
_cell.angle_gamma   90.00
#
_symmetry.space_group_name_H-M   'P 1'
#
loop_
_entity.id
_entity.type
_entity.pdbx_description
1 polymer ?
#
loop_
_entity_poly.entity_id
_entity_poly.type
_entity_poly.pdbx_seq_one_letter_code
_entity_poly.pdbx_strand_id
1 'polypeptide(L)'
;MDRLFLRVSSLAFSLVCSLVCSSLLAQEAGKPENQEATALLPLRNDLDLAPISGQVDFAQTHVISAQRNVFDPLLVPGRDLLVTFTLFSVLNYSAVSVLLRHQNFTHTIPMTSPQLFPRNAVYDERDTFSGNAIVGSYPTLGTRSFSATIPYGLITSETEFSFMVDNKPYLVGRLNPSKTVFLKSESDGLVLMNIKGCLFKEQSTCKTVLDQFDTENNPVLANVAAREMFSQLPVRQLVLGTGQGYWPYIVARGPDGKPHRYSTSDRNYHEWAEFGDKTLPAKVGMGDYWRAASNLGDKRPGQFVAISGQLLDVPDDIEAFPSGVQASCAGDSCNYPWRPLGFWHETGHALGLSHNTPPRYEQWAYRSYDLKFLPNYHPDPAGYGLEVDYLGYHYFGHVMGALGGPVWPGKPAATASAPRVDEFETLRNESPLIAAEWREAIVPFTHQQMLQIQQRFGSFPEGLQYAGLFDDHRPRPQTVQTPDAPAVMAPAQVIDSGIDQVVHDRGTLLKLLQPGDKPLLKGVPVQTLVVTLADAQHDAEKITQIYPPIISNYGNVFAATASYSAAAVKDFAGVLPVAGPPSSTEAPDAMNLSGSPNNYVLNVHYADGSADGWAIYSGSIAAENVISATINISAQRKPVLVELSRGGVIIDKRRLDNDPLLTSSVVVGAEAGATFINPRFLRSRLNGLCVSRTSNNTLTQQTCNAGDVNQQWSMPPAPAASEIHFALTGPRYDDCLNSNLQMNICIKYLPFAQWSERPDPAHPGSILLYSVRSKGFMTIGPEGKIALQDYSNGPEQSFDIIGSQDLAPLHAILSVGAGGCLTRSGEDIIARPCKNDSSQLWRINPLNEPGELPGPYINIVSLDDTRCLRDGLKLTACQVKNNSDRWSLRDDYLTPGFARLQSLESRTFVTASKDSTFFGQAAYDNTANQLYVLIPATQLQVPTSPSVHAVK
;
A
#
# COMPACT_ATOMS: atom_id res chain seq x y z
N MET A 1 66.02 40.52 -10.48
CA MET A 1 65.90 39.35 -9.59
C MET A 1 64.60 38.55 -9.86
N ASP A 2 63.97 38.64 -11.04
CA ASP A 2 62.60 38.09 -11.25
C ASP A 2 62.46 36.93 -12.24
N ARG A 3 63.55 36.30 -12.69
CA ARG A 3 63.46 35.11 -13.57
C ARG A 3 63.81 33.78 -12.91
N LEU A 4 64.41 33.79 -11.72
CA LEU A 4 64.70 32.57 -10.97
C LEU A 4 63.52 32.13 -10.09
N PHE A 5 62.80 33.07 -9.47
CA PHE A 5 61.64 32.75 -8.62
C PHE A 5 60.49 32.12 -9.40
N LEU A 6 60.21 32.58 -10.63
CA LEU A 6 59.16 32.00 -11.47
C LEU A 6 59.47 30.58 -11.98
N ARG A 7 60.74 30.20 -12.10
CA ARG A 7 61.12 28.84 -12.52
C ARG A 7 61.10 27.83 -11.37
N VAL A 8 61.42 28.25 -10.15
CA VAL A 8 61.36 27.36 -8.97
C VAL A 8 59.91 27.11 -8.53
N SER A 9 59.04 28.12 -8.62
CA SER A 9 57.62 27.97 -8.29
C SER A 9 56.86 27.09 -9.29
N SER A 10 57.20 27.15 -10.59
CA SER A 10 56.56 26.33 -11.62
C SER A 10 57.01 24.86 -11.59
N LEU A 11 58.26 24.60 -11.16
CA LEU A 11 58.75 23.23 -10.91
C LEU A 11 58.12 22.61 -9.66
N ALA A 12 57.96 23.40 -8.58
CA ALA A 12 57.32 22.93 -7.35
C ALA A 12 55.83 22.63 -7.55
N PHE A 13 55.11 23.46 -8.32
CA PHE A 13 53.71 23.21 -8.64
C PHE A 13 53.53 22.00 -9.57
N SER A 14 54.45 21.78 -10.52
CA SER A 14 54.41 20.59 -11.39
C SER A 14 54.79 19.30 -10.66
N LEU A 15 55.70 19.35 -9.67
CA LEU A 15 56.02 18.18 -8.84
C LEU A 15 54.88 17.83 -7.88
N VAL A 16 54.20 18.81 -7.28
CA VAL A 16 53.04 18.54 -6.41
C VAL A 16 51.85 18.03 -7.23
N CYS A 17 51.62 18.56 -8.44
CA CYS A 17 50.54 18.08 -9.30
C CYS A 17 50.80 16.67 -9.83
N SER A 18 52.06 16.33 -10.15
CA SER A 18 52.44 14.97 -10.55
C SER A 18 52.43 13.98 -9.39
N LEU A 19 52.83 14.36 -8.16
CA LEU A 19 52.72 13.49 -6.98
C LEU A 19 51.27 13.27 -6.55
N VAL A 20 50.39 14.28 -6.66
CA VAL A 20 48.95 14.16 -6.37
C VAL A 20 48.21 13.37 -7.46
N CYS A 21 48.55 13.55 -8.74
CA CYS A 21 48.03 12.69 -9.82
C CYS A 21 48.55 11.25 -9.71
N SER A 22 49.79 11.05 -9.26
CA SER A 22 50.35 9.70 -9.07
C SER A 22 49.73 8.98 -7.87
N SER A 23 49.36 9.70 -6.80
CA SER A 23 48.64 9.11 -5.66
C SER A 23 47.16 8.84 -5.97
N LEU A 24 46.53 9.65 -6.82
CA LEU A 24 45.18 9.40 -7.33
C LEU A 24 45.14 8.19 -8.28
N LEU A 25 46.17 8.03 -9.14
CA LEU A 25 46.31 6.83 -10.00
C LEU A 25 46.78 5.59 -9.22
N ALA A 26 47.54 5.75 -8.12
CA ALA A 26 47.97 4.61 -7.29
C ALA A 26 46.88 4.10 -6.33
N GLN A 27 45.87 4.90 -6.00
CA GLN A 27 44.65 4.42 -5.30
C GLN A 27 43.64 3.73 -6.25
N GLU A 28 43.80 3.87 -7.56
CA GLU A 28 43.08 3.06 -8.56
C GLU A 28 43.78 1.73 -8.89
N ALA A 29 45.07 1.59 -8.57
CA ALA A 29 45.89 0.41 -8.93
C ALA A 29 45.81 -0.77 -7.92
N GLY A 30 44.88 -0.74 -6.96
CA GLY A 30 44.66 -1.80 -5.97
C GLY A 30 43.32 -2.53 -6.09
N LYS A 31 42.50 -2.21 -7.09
CA LYS A 31 41.28 -2.98 -7.37
C LYS A 31 41.66 -4.23 -8.16
N PRO A 32 41.19 -5.44 -7.78
CA PRO A 32 41.34 -6.60 -8.65
C PRO A 32 40.65 -6.28 -9.98
N GLU A 33 41.46 -6.22 -11.02
CA GLU A 33 41.10 -6.18 -12.43
C GLU A 33 40.38 -7.50 -12.77
N ASN A 34 39.12 -7.62 -12.35
CA ASN A 34 38.18 -8.66 -12.74
C ASN A 34 36.77 -8.05 -12.77
N GLN A 35 36.61 -6.97 -13.52
CA GLN A 35 35.37 -6.72 -14.23
C GLN A 35 35.70 -6.91 -15.70
N GLU A 36 35.69 -8.16 -16.16
CA GLU A 36 35.29 -8.38 -17.55
C GLU A 36 33.94 -7.67 -17.69
N ALA A 37 33.94 -6.58 -18.45
CA ALA A 37 32.72 -5.95 -18.91
C ALA A 37 31.82 -7.07 -19.42
N THR A 38 30.69 -7.30 -18.75
CA THR A 38 29.71 -8.31 -19.14
C THR A 38 29.47 -8.10 -20.63
N ALA A 39 29.94 -9.03 -21.46
CA ALA A 39 29.83 -8.90 -22.90
C ALA A 39 28.37 -8.61 -23.22
N LEU A 40 28.09 -7.49 -23.89
CA LEU A 40 26.73 -7.14 -24.31
C LEU A 40 26.18 -8.35 -25.06
N LEU A 41 25.15 -8.99 -24.49
CA LEU A 41 24.48 -10.11 -25.15
C LEU A 41 24.10 -9.65 -26.56
N PRO A 42 24.32 -10.49 -27.59
CA PRO A 42 24.01 -10.12 -28.95
C PRO A 42 22.53 -9.74 -29.06
N LEU A 43 22.26 -8.62 -29.73
CA LEU A 43 20.91 -8.11 -29.99
C LEU A 43 20.05 -9.21 -30.62
N ARG A 44 18.86 -9.46 -30.08
CA ARG A 44 17.90 -10.48 -30.58
C ARG A 44 16.75 -9.87 -31.40
N ASN A 45 16.39 -10.48 -32.52
CA ASN A 45 15.31 -9.96 -33.36
C ASN A 45 13.98 -10.61 -32.94
N ASP A 46 13.06 -9.80 -32.45
CA ASP A 46 11.78 -10.26 -31.92
C ASP A 46 10.62 -10.06 -32.90
N LEU A 47 10.83 -9.32 -33.99
CA LEU A 47 9.79 -9.03 -34.98
C LEU A 47 9.75 -10.08 -36.10
N ASP A 48 8.55 -10.50 -36.47
CA ASP A 48 8.31 -11.57 -37.44
C ASP A 48 8.26 -11.07 -38.91
N LEU A 49 8.08 -9.77 -39.11
CA LEU A 49 7.83 -9.18 -40.43
C LEU A 49 8.84 -8.06 -40.75
N ALA A 50 9.50 -8.17 -41.91
CA ALA A 50 10.26 -7.10 -42.56
C ALA A 50 9.31 -5.93 -42.92
N PRO A 51 9.73 -4.66 -42.82
CA PRO A 51 11.10 -4.20 -43.13
C PRO A 51 11.95 -3.75 -41.93
N ILE A 52 11.50 -3.94 -40.68
CA ILE A 52 12.26 -3.53 -39.49
C ILE A 52 12.62 -4.75 -38.62
N SER A 53 13.78 -4.69 -37.98
CA SER A 53 14.27 -5.71 -37.04
C SER A 53 14.72 -5.04 -35.76
N GLY A 54 14.42 -5.68 -34.63
CA GLY A 54 14.72 -5.13 -33.33
C GLY A 54 14.34 -6.06 -32.18
N GLN A 55 14.91 -5.77 -31.03
CA GLN A 55 14.61 -6.41 -29.75
C GLN A 55 13.46 -5.68 -29.07
N VAL A 56 12.51 -6.42 -28.51
CA VAL A 56 11.40 -5.90 -27.72
C VAL A 56 11.48 -6.47 -26.31
N ASP A 57 11.45 -5.60 -25.30
CA ASP A 57 11.28 -6.01 -23.91
C ASP A 57 10.09 -5.29 -23.29
N PHE A 58 9.57 -5.87 -22.22
CA PHE A 58 8.43 -5.37 -21.46
C PHE A 58 8.83 -5.13 -20.00
N ALA A 59 8.12 -4.27 -19.28
CA ALA A 59 8.25 -4.21 -17.82
C ALA A 59 6.96 -3.83 -17.09
N GLN A 60 6.65 -4.53 -16.00
CA GLN A 60 5.54 -4.21 -15.08
C GLN A 60 5.99 -4.17 -13.62
N THR A 61 6.28 -5.34 -13.03
CA THR A 61 7.04 -5.49 -11.77
C THR A 61 8.50 -5.82 -12.06
N HIS A 62 8.72 -6.47 -13.20
CA HIS A 62 10.00 -6.98 -13.67
C HIS A 62 10.12 -6.71 -15.17
N VAL A 63 11.36 -6.59 -15.63
CA VAL A 63 11.70 -6.62 -17.05
C VAL A 63 11.46 -8.02 -17.58
N ILE A 64 10.90 -8.14 -18.78
CA ILE A 64 10.52 -9.41 -19.39
C ILE A 64 10.93 -9.36 -20.87
N SER A 65 11.62 -10.40 -21.32
CA SER A 65 11.95 -10.58 -22.73
C SER A 65 10.70 -10.91 -23.55
N ALA A 66 10.54 -10.34 -24.75
CA ALA A 66 9.49 -10.79 -25.69
C ALA A 66 9.70 -12.23 -26.18
N GLN A 67 10.94 -12.74 -26.23
CA GLN A 67 11.17 -14.18 -26.48
C GLN A 67 10.87 -15.03 -25.25
N ARG A 68 10.78 -14.39 -24.08
CA ARG A 68 10.54 -14.96 -22.76
C ARG A 68 11.55 -16.02 -22.37
N ASN A 69 12.33 -15.75 -21.33
CA ASN A 69 13.08 -16.79 -20.64
C ASN A 69 12.14 -17.63 -19.75
N VAL A 70 12.49 -18.88 -19.47
CA VAL A 70 11.66 -19.77 -18.62
C VAL A 70 11.44 -19.21 -17.20
N PHE A 71 12.33 -18.36 -16.71
CA PHE A 71 12.19 -17.68 -15.42
C PHE A 71 11.47 -16.34 -15.52
N ASP A 72 11.20 -15.79 -16.72
CA ASP A 72 10.53 -14.50 -16.84
C ASP A 72 9.05 -14.59 -16.42
N PRO A 73 8.57 -13.66 -15.57
CA PRO A 73 7.17 -13.59 -15.20
C PRO A 73 6.29 -13.22 -16.40
N LEU A 74 5.00 -13.51 -16.29
CA LEU A 74 4.02 -13.25 -17.34
C LEU A 74 3.47 -11.82 -17.24
N LEU A 75 2.92 -11.29 -18.33
CA LEU A 75 2.25 -9.99 -18.30
C LEU A 75 0.89 -10.08 -17.58
N VAL A 76 0.62 -9.17 -16.66
CA VAL A 76 -0.65 -9.04 -15.95
C VAL A 76 -1.58 -8.12 -16.75
N PRO A 77 -2.77 -8.59 -17.18
CA PRO A 77 -3.71 -7.75 -17.90
C PRO A 77 -4.28 -6.65 -16.98
N GLY A 78 -4.63 -5.50 -17.57
CA GLY A 78 -5.18 -4.38 -16.81
C GLY A 78 -4.17 -3.73 -15.86
N ARG A 79 -2.89 -3.77 -16.19
CA ARG A 79 -1.80 -3.08 -15.46
C ARG A 79 -0.92 -2.32 -16.44
N ASP A 80 -0.44 -1.14 -16.03
CA ASP A 80 0.48 -0.32 -16.84
C ASP A 80 1.69 -1.16 -17.31
N LEU A 81 2.12 -0.91 -18.54
CA LEU A 81 3.17 -1.68 -19.20
C LEU A 81 4.20 -0.76 -19.82
N LEU A 82 5.46 -0.86 -19.40
CA LEU A 82 6.57 -0.29 -20.16
C LEU A 82 6.88 -1.22 -21.33
N VAL A 83 6.95 -0.68 -22.54
CA VAL A 83 7.42 -1.37 -23.75
C VAL A 83 8.70 -0.70 -24.20
N THR A 84 9.74 -1.49 -24.44
CA THR A 84 11.01 -1.02 -25.00
C THR A 84 11.24 -1.63 -26.37
N PHE A 85 11.91 -0.88 -27.25
CA PHE A 85 12.25 -1.34 -28.59
C PHE A 85 13.65 -0.88 -28.99
N THR A 86 14.56 -1.84 -29.18
CA THR A 86 15.93 -1.59 -29.63
C THR A 86 16.07 -1.99 -31.09
N LEU A 87 16.26 -1.00 -31.96
CA LEU A 87 16.45 -1.20 -33.39
C LEU A 87 17.84 -1.76 -33.71
N PHE A 88 17.90 -2.68 -34.68
CA PHE A 88 19.17 -3.28 -35.13
C PHE A 88 19.95 -2.42 -36.11
N SER A 89 19.26 -1.48 -36.76
CA SER A 89 19.79 -0.73 -37.89
C SER A 89 20.81 0.33 -37.48
N VAL A 90 21.80 0.51 -38.35
CA VAL A 90 22.82 1.57 -38.34
C VAL A 90 22.27 2.90 -38.91
N LEU A 91 21.00 2.93 -39.34
CA LEU A 91 20.33 4.13 -39.86
C LEU A 91 19.76 4.97 -38.71
N ASN A 92 20.04 6.27 -38.72
CA ASN A 92 19.50 7.23 -37.75
C ASN A 92 17.99 7.43 -37.97
N TYR A 93 17.16 6.56 -37.41
CA TYR A 93 15.72 6.77 -37.36
C TYR A 93 15.40 7.89 -36.38
N SER A 94 14.46 8.75 -36.77
CA SER A 94 14.11 9.98 -36.04
C SER A 94 12.94 9.78 -35.07
N ALA A 95 12.07 8.82 -35.34
CA ALA A 95 10.89 8.53 -34.52
C ALA A 95 10.48 7.07 -34.59
N VAL A 96 9.94 6.55 -33.48
CA VAL A 96 9.29 5.24 -33.40
C VAL A 96 7.94 5.43 -32.74
N SER A 97 6.93 4.68 -33.17
CA SER A 97 5.64 4.55 -32.48
C SER A 97 5.30 3.09 -32.26
N VAL A 98 4.72 2.76 -31.11
CA VAL A 98 4.04 1.48 -30.89
C VAL A 98 2.58 1.62 -31.31
N LEU A 99 2.12 0.63 -32.08
CA LEU A 99 0.75 0.48 -32.52
C LEU A 99 0.11 -0.63 -31.69
N LEU A 100 -0.95 -0.29 -30.95
CA LEU A 100 -1.72 -1.24 -30.15
C LEU A 100 -3.03 -1.53 -30.85
N ARG A 101 -3.27 -2.78 -31.19
CA ARG A 101 -4.56 -3.21 -31.71
C ARG A 101 -5.37 -3.85 -30.59
N HIS A 102 -6.56 -3.31 -30.35
CA HIS A 102 -7.50 -3.79 -29.34
C HIS A 102 -8.94 -3.58 -29.83
N GLN A 103 -9.78 -4.62 -29.81
CA GLN A 103 -11.21 -4.55 -30.17
C GLN A 103 -11.50 -3.78 -31.49
N ASN A 104 -10.71 -4.05 -32.54
CA ASN A 104 -10.74 -3.40 -33.86
C ASN A 104 -10.29 -1.92 -33.92
N PHE A 105 -9.88 -1.33 -32.81
CA PHE A 105 -9.24 -0.01 -32.78
C PHE A 105 -7.73 -0.15 -32.78
N THR A 106 -7.04 0.77 -33.46
CA THR A 106 -5.59 0.90 -33.40
C THR A 106 -5.23 2.20 -32.69
N HIS A 107 -4.53 2.09 -31.57
CA HIS A 107 -3.95 3.22 -30.87
C HIS A 107 -2.49 3.39 -31.30
N THR A 108 -2.12 4.58 -31.75
CA THR A 108 -0.73 4.92 -32.09
C THR A 108 -0.12 5.71 -30.94
N ILE A 109 0.89 5.15 -30.30
CA ILE A 109 1.60 5.76 -29.18
C ILE A 109 3.05 5.99 -29.59
N PRO A 110 3.48 7.25 -29.79
CA PRO A 110 4.89 7.55 -30.01
C PRO A 110 5.78 7.04 -28.86
N MET A 111 6.94 6.51 -29.21
CA MET A 111 7.94 6.07 -28.23
C MET A 111 8.98 7.16 -28.00
N THR A 112 9.40 7.28 -26.76
CA THR A 112 10.47 8.17 -26.31
C THR A 112 11.82 7.71 -26.85
N SER A 113 12.69 8.64 -27.20
CA SER A 113 14.03 8.34 -27.73
C SER A 113 14.97 7.78 -26.66
N PRO A 114 16.03 7.05 -27.05
CA PRO A 114 16.97 6.44 -26.10
C PRO A 114 17.65 7.40 -25.12
N GLN A 115 17.78 8.69 -25.46
CA GLN A 115 18.37 9.70 -24.57
C GLN A 115 17.53 10.00 -23.34
N LEU A 116 16.23 9.66 -23.38
CA LEU A 116 15.26 9.87 -22.31
C LEU A 116 14.73 8.53 -21.78
N PHE A 117 15.50 7.45 -21.97
CA PHE A 117 15.16 6.13 -21.46
C PHE A 117 15.04 6.15 -19.91
N PRO A 118 14.13 5.35 -19.31
CA PRO A 118 13.97 5.34 -17.86
C PRO A 118 15.28 5.01 -17.12
N ARG A 119 15.49 5.66 -15.97
CA ARG A 119 16.75 5.58 -15.20
C ARG A 119 16.74 4.39 -14.26
N ASN A 120 17.90 4.13 -13.66
CA ASN A 120 18.00 3.20 -12.56
C ASN A 120 17.86 3.90 -11.22
N ALA A 121 17.57 3.10 -10.19
CA ALA A 121 17.67 3.54 -8.81
C ALA A 121 19.11 3.93 -8.41
N VAL A 122 19.20 4.61 -7.26
CA VAL A 122 20.45 4.96 -6.58
C VAL A 122 20.55 4.20 -5.27
N TYR A 123 21.76 4.09 -4.71
CA TYR A 123 22.03 3.43 -3.43
C TYR A 123 22.98 4.27 -2.55
N ASP A 124 23.01 3.97 -1.25
CA ASP A 124 23.78 4.69 -0.23
C ASP A 124 24.88 3.83 0.44
N GLU A 125 25.58 4.43 1.39
CA GLU A 125 26.87 3.99 1.96
C GLU A 125 26.79 2.94 3.08
N ARG A 126 25.60 2.58 3.56
CA ARG A 126 25.47 1.59 4.65
C ARG A 126 24.21 0.76 4.53
N ASP A 127 23.06 1.42 4.41
CA ASP A 127 21.73 0.84 4.34
C ASP A 127 20.81 1.89 3.72
N THR A 128 19.83 1.51 2.90
CA THR A 128 18.90 2.36 2.10
C THR A 128 18.28 3.57 2.79
N PHE A 129 18.33 3.58 4.12
CA PHE A 129 17.66 4.51 5.01
C PHE A 129 18.58 5.12 6.06
N SER A 130 19.90 4.99 5.91
CA SER A 130 20.86 5.43 6.93
C SER A 130 20.92 6.96 7.06
N GLY A 131 20.23 7.71 6.19
CA GLY A 131 20.29 9.16 6.10
C GLY A 131 21.66 9.68 5.64
N ASN A 132 22.56 8.78 5.19
CA ASN A 132 23.89 9.13 4.72
C ASN A 132 23.85 9.56 3.24
N ALA A 133 24.98 10.07 2.75
CA ALA A 133 25.12 10.53 1.38
C ALA A 133 24.87 9.39 0.36
N ILE A 134 24.30 9.75 -0.79
CA ILE A 134 24.20 8.86 -1.95
C ILE A 134 25.61 8.61 -2.48
N VAL A 135 25.99 7.35 -2.69
CA VAL A 135 27.37 6.97 -3.05
C VAL A 135 27.47 6.42 -4.46
N GLY A 136 26.34 6.08 -5.10
CA GLY A 136 26.37 5.61 -6.48
C GLY A 136 25.00 5.37 -7.11
N SER A 137 25.06 4.89 -8.35
CA SER A 137 23.93 4.51 -9.19
C SER A 137 24.15 3.14 -9.79
N TYR A 138 23.08 2.36 -9.95
CA TYR A 138 23.17 1.03 -10.56
C TYR A 138 23.48 1.09 -12.08
N PRO A 139 24.03 0.02 -12.70
CA PRO A 139 24.45 -0.01 -14.11
C PRO A 139 23.30 0.21 -15.12
N THR A 140 23.40 1.16 -16.04
CA THR A 140 22.28 1.56 -16.94
C THR A 140 21.74 0.42 -17.82
N LEU A 141 20.44 0.16 -17.73
CA LEU A 141 19.73 -0.75 -18.62
C LEU A 141 19.31 -0.03 -19.92
N GLY A 142 19.36 -0.72 -21.06
CA GLY A 142 18.61 -0.32 -22.25
C GLY A 142 19.01 0.98 -22.94
N THR A 143 20.28 1.42 -22.83
CA THR A 143 20.79 2.73 -23.30
C THR A 143 20.59 3.07 -24.79
N ARG A 144 20.12 2.13 -25.62
CA ARG A 144 19.84 2.31 -27.06
C ARG A 144 18.37 2.09 -27.44
N SER A 145 17.49 1.95 -26.46
CA SER A 145 16.10 1.54 -26.68
C SER A 145 15.17 2.74 -26.72
N PHE A 146 14.20 2.71 -27.63
CA PHE A 146 13.01 3.54 -27.52
C PHE A 146 12.11 2.96 -26.44
N SER A 147 11.33 3.80 -25.75
CA SER A 147 10.43 3.34 -24.67
C SER A 147 9.06 4.01 -24.72
N ALA A 148 8.01 3.29 -24.35
CA ALA A 148 6.68 3.86 -24.13
C ALA A 148 6.00 3.17 -22.94
N THR A 149 5.38 3.94 -22.05
CA THR A 149 4.48 3.39 -21.02
C THR A 149 3.06 3.40 -21.55
N ILE A 150 2.44 2.23 -21.54
CA ILE A 150 1.08 1.99 -22.01
C ILE A 150 0.16 1.94 -20.79
N PRO A 151 -0.90 2.77 -20.74
CA PRO A 151 -1.86 2.76 -19.65
C PRO A 151 -2.58 1.42 -19.52
N TYR A 152 -2.89 1.03 -18.28
CA TYR A 152 -3.52 -0.24 -17.92
C TYR A 152 -4.78 -0.56 -18.73
N GLY A 153 -5.60 0.44 -19.05
CA GLY A 153 -6.86 0.28 -19.78
C GLY A 153 -6.70 -0.18 -21.24
N LEU A 154 -5.48 -0.08 -21.81
CA LEU A 154 -5.17 -0.54 -23.16
C LEU A 154 -4.49 -1.93 -23.18
N ILE A 155 -4.18 -2.48 -22.02
CA ILE A 155 -3.46 -3.75 -21.86
C ILE A 155 -4.45 -4.84 -21.47
N THR A 156 -4.77 -5.69 -22.43
CA THR A 156 -5.62 -6.88 -22.27
C THR A 156 -4.88 -8.11 -22.78
N SER A 157 -5.40 -9.30 -22.48
CA SER A 157 -4.86 -10.56 -23.00
C SER A 157 -4.91 -10.67 -24.54
N GLU A 158 -5.65 -9.79 -25.21
CA GLU A 158 -5.82 -9.76 -26.67
C GLU A 158 -5.04 -8.61 -27.33
N THR A 159 -4.31 -7.81 -26.55
CA THR A 159 -3.60 -6.65 -27.07
C THR A 159 -2.44 -7.09 -27.98
N GLU A 160 -2.46 -6.66 -29.24
CA GLU A 160 -1.38 -6.93 -30.19
C GLU A 160 -0.47 -5.72 -30.35
N PHE A 161 0.83 -5.97 -30.50
CA PHE A 161 1.86 -4.94 -30.62
C PHE A 161 2.49 -4.93 -32.02
N SER A 162 2.60 -3.74 -32.60
CA SER A 162 3.41 -3.49 -33.78
C SER A 162 4.21 -2.21 -33.60
N PHE A 163 5.30 -2.07 -34.35
CA PHE A 163 6.21 -0.93 -34.23
C PHE A 163 6.34 -0.26 -35.58
N MET A 164 6.12 1.05 -35.61
CA MET A 164 6.19 1.89 -36.81
C MET A 164 7.37 2.85 -36.68
N VAL A 165 8.17 2.97 -37.73
CA VAL A 165 9.36 3.83 -37.75
C VAL A 165 9.15 5.03 -38.68
N ASP A 166 9.62 6.21 -38.25
CA ASP A 166 9.50 7.51 -38.93
C ASP A 166 8.07 7.87 -39.36
N ASN A 167 7.07 7.37 -38.62
CA ASN A 167 5.64 7.52 -38.95
C ASN A 167 5.27 7.06 -40.37
N LYS A 168 6.03 6.11 -40.93
CA LYS A 168 5.79 5.55 -42.26
C LYS A 168 4.93 4.29 -42.14
N PRO A 169 3.69 4.26 -42.65
CA PRO A 169 2.78 3.13 -42.50
C PRO A 169 3.26 1.84 -43.19
N TYR A 170 4.26 1.94 -44.07
CA TYR A 170 4.92 0.80 -44.73
C TYR A 170 6.20 0.32 -44.02
N LEU A 171 6.69 1.03 -43.00
CA LEU A 171 7.81 0.60 -42.15
C LEU A 171 7.30 0.12 -40.79
N VAL A 172 6.50 -0.96 -40.84
CA VAL A 172 5.89 -1.55 -39.65
C VAL A 172 6.39 -2.97 -39.47
N GLY A 173 6.87 -3.28 -38.26
CA GLY A 173 7.22 -4.63 -37.84
C GLY A 173 6.26 -5.11 -36.78
N ARG A 174 5.76 -6.34 -36.93
CA ARG A 174 4.77 -6.92 -36.03
C ARG A 174 5.44 -7.88 -35.05
N LEU A 175 5.07 -7.77 -33.78
CA LEU A 175 5.41 -8.77 -32.78
C LEU A 175 4.38 -9.90 -32.86
N ASN A 176 4.85 -11.15 -32.88
CA ASN A 176 3.94 -12.30 -32.83
C ASN A 176 3.10 -12.25 -31.55
N PRO A 177 1.77 -12.44 -31.60
CA PRO A 177 0.97 -12.58 -30.38
C PRO A 177 1.47 -13.69 -29.44
N SER A 178 2.13 -14.74 -29.95
CA SER A 178 2.74 -15.79 -29.12
C SER A 178 3.92 -15.32 -28.27
N LYS A 179 4.51 -14.16 -28.58
CA LYS A 179 5.61 -13.53 -27.84
C LYS A 179 5.10 -12.59 -26.74
N THR A 180 3.79 -12.36 -26.66
CA THR A 180 3.14 -11.58 -25.61
C THR A 180 2.29 -12.51 -24.76
N VAL A 181 2.92 -13.12 -23.76
CA VAL A 181 2.28 -14.13 -22.90
C VAL A 181 1.69 -13.45 -21.67
N PHE A 182 0.36 -13.48 -21.57
CA PHE A 182 -0.38 -12.95 -20.43
C PHE A 182 -0.68 -14.03 -19.39
N LEU A 183 -0.64 -13.64 -18.12
CA LEU A 183 -1.24 -14.39 -17.03
C LEU A 183 -2.75 -14.47 -17.26
N LYS A 184 -3.33 -15.67 -17.13
CA LYS A 184 -4.78 -15.81 -17.09
C LYS A 184 -5.25 -15.33 -15.72
N SER A 185 -5.64 -14.06 -15.63
CA SER A 185 -6.05 -13.44 -14.37
C SER A 185 -7.32 -14.11 -13.83
N GLU A 186 -7.26 -14.61 -12.60
CA GLU A 186 -8.38 -15.26 -11.91
C GLU A 186 -8.79 -14.46 -10.67
N SER A 187 -8.23 -13.27 -10.47
CA SER A 187 -8.58 -12.35 -9.39
C SER A 187 -8.51 -10.89 -9.88
N ASP A 188 -9.25 -10.02 -9.19
CA ASP A 188 -9.23 -8.56 -9.41
C ASP A 188 -8.00 -7.89 -8.78
N GLY A 189 -7.35 -8.57 -7.83
CA GLY A 189 -6.16 -8.08 -7.13
C GLY A 189 -5.96 -8.69 -5.75
N LEU A 190 -5.24 -7.97 -4.89
CA LEU A 190 -4.97 -8.34 -3.49
C LEU A 190 -5.65 -7.38 -2.51
N VAL A 191 -6.32 -7.91 -1.50
CA VAL A 191 -6.66 -7.20 -0.26
C VAL A 191 -5.71 -7.68 0.82
N LEU A 192 -4.84 -6.79 1.29
CA LEU A 192 -3.98 -7.03 2.43
C LEU A 192 -4.60 -6.36 3.65
N MET A 193 -5.12 -7.16 4.56
CA MET A 193 -5.86 -6.69 5.73
C MET A 193 -4.98 -6.78 6.98
N ASN A 194 -4.76 -5.65 7.65
CA ASN A 194 -4.02 -5.59 8.90
C ASN A 194 -5.02 -5.54 10.08
N ILE A 195 -5.20 -6.65 10.80
CA ILE A 195 -6.12 -6.74 11.94
C ILE A 195 -5.36 -6.73 13.26
N LYS A 196 -5.58 -5.71 14.09
CA LYS A 196 -5.02 -5.57 15.43
C LYS A 196 -5.87 -6.37 16.43
N GLY A 197 -5.41 -7.55 16.83
CA GLY A 197 -6.12 -8.44 17.74
C GLY A 197 -5.61 -8.34 19.17
N CYS A 198 -6.50 -8.04 20.11
CA CYS A 198 -6.20 -8.02 21.54
C CYS A 198 -6.86 -9.19 22.25
N LEU A 199 -6.09 -10.01 22.98
CA LEU A 199 -6.62 -11.11 23.76
C LEU A 199 -6.30 -10.92 25.25
N PHE A 200 -7.29 -11.15 26.13
CA PHE A 200 -7.14 -11.13 27.60
C PHE A 200 -6.61 -9.85 28.25
N LYS A 201 -6.32 -8.81 27.48
CA LYS A 201 -5.96 -7.48 28.00
C LYS A 201 -7.21 -6.62 28.14
N GLU A 202 -7.06 -5.40 28.65
CA GLU A 202 -8.07 -4.36 28.53
C GLU A 202 -7.88 -3.57 27.23
N GLN A 203 -8.95 -3.03 26.65
CA GLN A 203 -8.86 -2.23 25.42
C GLN A 203 -7.92 -1.03 25.61
N SER A 204 -7.89 -0.47 26.83
CA SER A 204 -7.02 0.65 27.24
C SER A 204 -5.53 0.31 27.25
N THR A 205 -5.17 -0.97 27.43
CA THR A 205 -3.77 -1.45 27.52
C THR A 205 -3.33 -2.19 26.26
N CYS A 206 -4.22 -2.26 25.26
CA CYS A 206 -3.97 -2.94 24.00
C CYS A 206 -2.96 -2.18 23.14
N LYS A 207 -1.98 -2.89 22.57
CA LYS A 207 -1.12 -2.38 21.51
C LYS A 207 -1.89 -2.38 20.20
N THR A 208 -2.21 -1.19 19.72
CA THR A 208 -2.99 -0.99 18.50
C THR A 208 -2.18 -0.39 17.36
N VAL A 209 -0.85 -0.40 17.41
CA VAL A 209 -0.01 0.27 16.40
C VAL A 209 0.88 -0.72 15.68
N LEU A 210 0.92 -0.60 14.35
CA LEU A 210 1.73 -1.40 13.43
C LEU A 210 2.65 -0.50 12.60
N ASP A 211 3.53 0.21 13.31
CA ASP A 211 4.55 1.10 12.75
C ASP A 211 4.09 1.76 11.42
N GLN A 212 4.79 1.50 10.32
CA GLN A 212 4.57 2.13 9.01
C GLN A 212 3.32 1.68 8.21
N PHE A 213 2.52 0.73 8.71
CA PHE A 213 1.32 0.21 8.00
C PHE A 213 0.00 0.69 8.60
N ASP A 214 0.06 1.59 9.59
CA ASP A 214 -1.11 2.05 10.34
C ASP A 214 -1.76 3.29 9.70
N THR A 215 -2.87 3.10 9.01
CA THR A 215 -3.63 4.19 8.37
C THR A 215 -4.28 5.16 9.38
N GLU A 216 -4.45 4.75 10.63
CA GLU A 216 -5.06 5.57 11.68
C GLU A 216 -4.05 6.56 12.26
N ASN A 217 -2.90 6.06 12.67
CA ASN A 217 -1.88 6.86 13.33
C ASN A 217 -0.97 7.57 12.32
N ASN A 218 -0.52 6.86 11.28
CA ASN A 218 0.42 7.37 10.29
C ASN A 218 -0.04 7.11 8.84
N PRO A 219 -1.08 7.81 8.37
CA PRO A 219 -1.64 7.62 7.02
C PRO A 219 -0.61 7.89 5.90
N VAL A 220 0.37 8.78 6.13
CA VAL A 220 1.42 9.07 5.15
C VAL A 220 2.30 7.84 4.92
N LEU A 221 2.79 7.20 5.98
CA LEU A 221 3.62 5.99 5.85
C LEU A 221 2.83 4.79 5.32
N ALA A 222 1.57 4.63 5.73
CA ALA A 222 0.73 3.56 5.20
C ALA A 222 0.51 3.70 3.69
N ASN A 223 0.37 4.94 3.19
CA ASN A 223 0.30 5.24 1.76
C ASN A 223 1.60 4.92 1.03
N VAL A 224 2.76 5.24 1.61
CA VAL A 224 4.08 4.87 1.07
C VAL A 224 4.19 3.35 0.96
N ALA A 225 3.89 2.65 2.06
CA ALA A 225 3.96 1.20 2.13
C ALA A 225 3.08 0.52 1.09
N ALA A 226 1.80 0.92 0.97
CA ALA A 226 0.90 0.35 -0.02
C ALA A 226 1.44 0.50 -1.45
N ARG A 227 1.98 1.67 -1.79
CA ARG A 227 2.57 1.93 -3.11
C ARG A 227 3.81 1.07 -3.37
N GLU A 228 4.72 0.99 -2.40
CA GLU A 228 5.91 0.15 -2.50
C GLU A 228 5.53 -1.33 -2.64
N MET A 229 4.59 -1.84 -1.83
CA MET A 229 4.10 -3.23 -1.92
C MET A 229 3.51 -3.50 -3.30
N PHE A 230 2.67 -2.61 -3.81
CA PHE A 230 2.05 -2.77 -5.13
C PHE A 230 3.07 -2.84 -6.28
N SER A 231 4.18 -2.11 -6.15
CA SER A 231 5.28 -2.18 -7.13
C SER A 231 5.88 -3.58 -7.24
N GLN A 232 5.74 -4.41 -6.20
CA GLN A 232 6.27 -5.76 -6.09
C GLN A 232 5.21 -6.87 -6.19
N LEU A 233 3.96 -6.56 -6.51
CA LEU A 233 2.89 -7.56 -6.59
C LEU A 233 2.37 -7.67 -8.03
N PRO A 234 2.15 -8.87 -8.59
CA PRO A 234 1.68 -9.06 -9.96
C PRO A 234 0.15 -8.95 -10.06
N VAL A 235 -0.42 -7.88 -9.53
CA VAL A 235 -1.88 -7.67 -9.45
C VAL A 235 -2.29 -6.39 -10.17
N ARG A 236 -3.56 -6.32 -10.58
CA ARG A 236 -4.15 -5.09 -11.13
C ARG A 236 -4.30 -4.01 -10.04
N GLN A 237 -4.66 -4.41 -8.83
CA GLN A 237 -4.94 -3.50 -7.71
C GLN A 237 -4.53 -4.13 -6.37
N LEU A 238 -4.10 -3.27 -5.44
CA LEU A 238 -3.87 -3.61 -4.04
C LEU A 238 -4.78 -2.73 -3.18
N VAL A 239 -5.45 -3.35 -2.21
CA VAL A 239 -6.12 -2.68 -1.11
C VAL A 239 -5.35 -2.98 0.17
N LEU A 240 -4.89 -1.95 0.88
CA LEU A 240 -4.33 -2.07 2.23
C LEU A 240 -5.38 -1.59 3.24
N GLY A 241 -5.99 -2.55 3.94
CA GLY A 241 -7.04 -2.32 4.93
C GLY A 241 -6.52 -2.45 6.36
N THR A 242 -7.27 -1.88 7.30
CA THR A 242 -6.99 -1.95 8.74
C THR A 242 -8.24 -2.30 9.54
N GLY A 243 -8.04 -3.06 10.62
CA GLY A 243 -9.11 -3.45 11.52
C GLY A 243 -8.58 -3.75 12.91
N GLN A 244 -9.50 -3.96 13.84
CA GLN A 244 -9.17 -4.29 15.22
C GLN A 244 -10.25 -5.16 15.85
N GLY A 245 -9.85 -6.02 16.77
CA GLY A 245 -10.75 -6.84 17.56
C GLY A 245 -10.22 -6.99 18.97
N TYR A 246 -11.12 -6.91 19.95
CA TYR A 246 -10.77 -7.01 21.37
C TYR A 246 -11.54 -8.17 22.00
N TRP A 247 -10.86 -9.26 22.35
CA TRP A 247 -11.46 -10.46 22.91
C TRP A 247 -10.95 -10.69 24.34
N PRO A 248 -11.70 -10.23 25.36
CA PRO A 248 -11.32 -10.41 26.77
C PRO A 248 -11.44 -11.86 27.25
N TYR A 249 -12.02 -12.73 26.42
CA TYR A 249 -12.20 -14.14 26.69
C TYR A 249 -12.07 -14.95 25.40
N ILE A 250 -11.70 -16.22 25.51
CA ILE A 250 -11.57 -17.15 24.40
C ILE A 250 -12.20 -18.49 24.78
N VAL A 251 -12.97 -19.08 23.87
CA VAL A 251 -13.52 -20.42 24.03
C VAL A 251 -12.57 -21.40 23.38
N ALA A 252 -11.99 -22.29 24.18
CA ALA A 252 -11.08 -23.31 23.71
C ALA A 252 -11.23 -24.66 24.39
N ARG A 253 -10.77 -25.72 23.72
CA ARG A 253 -10.72 -27.04 24.32
C ARG A 253 -9.62 -27.04 25.37
N GLY A 254 -9.96 -27.57 26.54
CA GLY A 254 -9.02 -27.70 27.64
C GLY A 254 -8.33 -29.07 27.63
N PRO A 255 -7.48 -29.33 28.63
CA PRO A 255 -6.78 -30.60 28.77
C PRO A 255 -7.71 -31.81 28.94
N ASP A 256 -8.98 -31.58 29.30
CA ASP A 256 -10.03 -32.61 29.39
C ASP A 256 -10.73 -32.89 28.05
N GLY A 257 -10.33 -32.22 26.97
CA GLY A 257 -10.92 -32.35 25.64
C GLY A 257 -12.29 -31.68 25.48
N LYS A 258 -12.78 -30.95 26.49
CA LYS A 258 -14.08 -30.26 26.47
C LYS A 258 -13.93 -28.75 26.23
N PRO A 259 -14.98 -28.07 25.77
CA PRO A 259 -14.97 -26.61 25.63
C PRO A 259 -14.91 -25.89 26.99
N HIS A 260 -14.02 -24.91 27.10
CA HIS A 260 -13.87 -24.01 28.24
C HIS A 260 -13.83 -22.56 27.77
N ARG A 261 -14.23 -21.64 28.65
CA ARG A 261 -14.11 -20.19 28.45
C ARG A 261 -12.95 -19.67 29.31
N TYR A 262 -11.86 -19.27 28.65
CA TYR A 262 -10.68 -18.67 29.26
C TYR A 262 -10.81 -17.16 29.32
N SER A 263 -10.34 -16.54 30.40
CA SER A 263 -10.32 -15.09 30.60
C SER A 263 -9.37 -14.73 31.74
N THR A 264 -9.16 -13.44 32.01
CA THR A 264 -8.43 -13.01 33.22
C THR A 264 -9.21 -13.20 34.51
N SER A 265 -10.55 -13.33 34.44
CA SER A 265 -11.43 -13.36 35.61
C SER A 265 -12.01 -14.74 35.95
N ASP A 266 -12.08 -15.66 35.00
CA ASP A 266 -12.79 -16.93 35.15
C ASP A 266 -11.82 -18.12 35.28
N ARG A 267 -11.12 -18.43 34.19
CA ARG A 267 -10.21 -19.57 34.08
C ARG A 267 -8.89 -19.10 33.50
N ASN A 268 -7.80 -19.49 34.15
CA ASN A 268 -6.46 -18.97 33.91
C ASN A 268 -6.09 -19.04 32.41
N TYR A 269 -5.85 -17.88 31.79
CA TYR A 269 -5.44 -17.78 30.39
C TYR A 269 -4.09 -18.46 30.10
N HIS A 270 -3.25 -18.71 31.13
CA HIS A 270 -2.05 -19.53 30.97
C HIS A 270 -2.38 -20.97 30.55
N GLU A 271 -3.51 -21.53 31.02
CA GLU A 271 -3.95 -22.87 30.62
C GLU A 271 -4.37 -22.89 29.14
N TRP A 272 -4.91 -21.78 28.61
CA TRP A 272 -5.15 -21.64 27.17
C TRP A 272 -3.85 -21.61 26.38
N ALA A 273 -2.83 -20.90 26.86
CA ALA A 273 -1.53 -20.81 26.20
C ALA A 273 -0.82 -22.19 26.12
N GLU A 274 -0.97 -23.01 27.16
CA GLU A 274 -0.33 -24.32 27.29
C GLU A 274 -1.12 -25.47 26.63
N PHE A 275 -2.46 -25.48 26.81
CA PHE A 275 -3.31 -26.62 26.45
C PHE A 275 -4.43 -26.29 25.48
N GLY A 276 -4.55 -25.06 25.00
CA GLY A 276 -5.62 -24.58 24.13
C GLY A 276 -5.64 -25.20 22.73
N ASP A 277 -5.15 -26.44 22.58
CA ASP A 277 -5.15 -27.20 21.36
C ASP A 277 -6.60 -27.35 20.86
N LYS A 278 -6.86 -26.71 19.71
CA LYS A 278 -7.96 -26.99 18.77
C LYS A 278 -9.35 -26.41 19.08
N THR A 279 -9.49 -25.09 19.15
CA THR A 279 -10.76 -24.43 18.77
C THR A 279 -10.60 -23.20 17.89
N LEU A 280 -11.71 -22.89 17.23
CA LEU A 280 -11.87 -21.96 16.14
C LEU A 280 -11.39 -20.52 16.42
N PRO A 281 -11.59 -19.87 17.59
CA PRO A 281 -11.05 -18.51 17.76
C PRO A 281 -9.51 -18.45 17.83
N ALA A 282 -8.88 -19.47 18.41
CA ALA A 282 -7.43 -19.51 18.58
C ALA A 282 -6.69 -20.01 17.33
N LYS A 283 -7.21 -21.01 16.61
CA LYS A 283 -6.55 -21.54 15.38
C LYS A 283 -6.72 -20.68 14.14
N VAL A 284 -7.86 -20.01 14.00
CA VAL A 284 -8.30 -19.33 12.77
C VAL A 284 -7.88 -17.86 12.84
N GLY A 285 -7.83 -17.28 14.04
CA GLY A 285 -7.49 -15.88 14.21
C GLY A 285 -8.60 -14.96 13.71
N MET A 286 -8.53 -13.69 14.10
CA MET A 286 -9.49 -12.67 13.67
C MET A 286 -9.48 -12.48 12.15
N GLY A 287 -8.30 -12.59 11.53
CA GLY A 287 -8.09 -12.50 10.08
C GLY A 287 -8.95 -13.45 9.26
N ASP A 288 -8.94 -14.74 9.61
CA ASP A 288 -9.71 -15.74 8.88
C ASP A 288 -11.23 -15.55 9.04
N TYR A 289 -11.73 -15.10 10.20
CA TYR A 289 -13.15 -14.82 10.37
C TYR A 289 -13.61 -13.67 9.47
N TRP A 290 -12.85 -12.57 9.46
CA TRP A 290 -13.10 -11.45 8.58
C TRP A 290 -13.07 -11.89 7.10
N ARG A 291 -12.11 -12.74 6.74
CA ARG A 291 -11.96 -13.27 5.39
C ARG A 291 -13.14 -14.16 4.99
N ALA A 292 -13.55 -15.07 5.87
CA ALA A 292 -14.70 -15.96 5.66
C ALA A 292 -16.01 -15.18 5.56
N ALA A 293 -16.22 -14.18 6.43
CA ALA A 293 -17.39 -13.30 6.39
C ALA A 293 -17.44 -12.46 5.10
N SER A 294 -16.28 -12.06 4.59
CA SER A 294 -16.15 -11.32 3.34
C SER A 294 -16.22 -12.20 2.08
N ASN A 295 -16.22 -13.53 2.23
CA ASN A 295 -16.04 -14.50 1.15
C ASN A 295 -14.85 -14.13 0.24
N LEU A 296 -13.74 -13.72 0.87
CA LEU A 296 -12.46 -13.49 0.22
C LEU A 296 -11.51 -14.63 0.61
N GLY A 297 -10.41 -14.85 -0.11
CA GLY A 297 -9.40 -15.86 0.26
C GLY A 297 -8.77 -16.48 -0.97
N ASP A 298 -9.46 -17.44 -1.58
CA ASP A 298 -8.97 -18.08 -2.81
C ASP A 298 -9.16 -17.18 -4.03
N LYS A 299 -8.29 -17.34 -5.04
CA LYS A 299 -8.48 -16.68 -6.34
C LYS A 299 -9.78 -17.16 -6.99
N ARG A 300 -10.68 -16.23 -7.31
CA ARG A 300 -11.94 -16.48 -8.01
C ARG A 300 -12.25 -15.31 -8.95
N PRO A 301 -12.78 -15.58 -10.17
CA PRO A 301 -13.09 -14.52 -11.12
C PRO A 301 -13.99 -13.43 -10.52
N GLY A 302 -13.60 -12.16 -10.66
CA GLY A 302 -14.34 -11.00 -10.14
C GLY A 302 -14.20 -10.76 -8.62
N GLN A 303 -13.29 -11.47 -7.96
CA GLN A 303 -13.00 -11.33 -6.53
C GLN A 303 -11.52 -11.01 -6.29
N PHE A 304 -11.25 -10.35 -5.17
CA PHE A 304 -9.89 -10.17 -4.69
C PHE A 304 -9.44 -11.42 -3.95
N VAL A 305 -8.17 -11.77 -4.11
CA VAL A 305 -7.48 -12.62 -3.12
C VAL A 305 -7.32 -11.77 -1.86
N ALA A 306 -7.53 -12.34 -0.68
CA ALA A 306 -7.30 -11.63 0.57
C ALA A 306 -6.28 -12.35 1.42
N ILE A 307 -5.30 -11.59 1.91
CA ILE A 307 -4.36 -12.00 2.94
C ILE A 307 -4.66 -11.14 4.15
N SER A 308 -5.03 -11.77 5.26
CA SER A 308 -5.21 -11.09 6.53
C SER A 308 -3.99 -11.33 7.38
N GLY A 309 -3.26 -10.29 7.73
CA GLY A 309 -2.29 -10.42 8.79
C GLY A 309 -2.83 -9.81 10.09
N GLN A 310 -2.43 -10.38 11.21
CA GLN A 310 -2.87 -9.95 12.53
C GLN A 310 -1.73 -9.73 13.50
N LEU A 311 -1.76 -8.58 14.19
CA LEU A 311 -0.96 -8.36 15.40
C LEU A 311 -1.75 -8.90 16.57
N LEU A 312 -1.27 -9.97 17.20
CA LEU A 312 -1.85 -10.45 18.43
C LEU A 312 -1.11 -9.84 19.63
N ASP A 313 -1.81 -9.02 20.40
CA ASP A 313 -1.34 -8.47 21.67
C ASP A 313 -2.03 -9.20 22.83
N VAL A 314 -1.21 -9.76 23.73
CA VAL A 314 -1.62 -10.58 24.87
C VAL A 314 -0.85 -10.15 26.12
N PRO A 315 -1.27 -10.58 27.34
CA PRO A 315 -0.54 -10.27 28.56
C PRO A 315 0.95 -10.64 28.48
N ASP A 316 1.82 -9.78 29.02
CA ASP A 316 3.27 -9.89 28.88
C ASP A 316 3.87 -11.14 29.60
N ASP A 317 3.08 -11.81 30.43
CA ASP A 317 3.44 -13.04 31.16
C ASP A 317 3.07 -14.33 30.40
N ILE A 318 2.52 -14.25 29.19
CA ILE A 318 2.37 -15.41 28.30
C ILE A 318 3.72 -15.70 27.63
N GLU A 319 4.43 -16.72 28.14
CA GLU A 319 5.78 -17.09 27.65
C GLU A 319 5.78 -17.71 26.26
N ALA A 320 4.72 -18.42 25.87
CA ALA A 320 4.58 -19.05 24.56
C ALA A 320 3.13 -19.09 24.10
N PHE A 321 2.91 -18.87 22.80
CA PHE A 321 1.58 -19.03 22.20
C PHE A 321 1.32 -20.49 21.79
N PRO A 322 0.04 -20.94 21.78
CA PRO A 322 -0.34 -22.22 21.19
C PRO A 322 0.16 -22.37 19.74
N SER A 323 0.41 -23.60 19.30
CA SER A 323 0.77 -23.89 17.90
C SER A 323 -0.31 -23.37 16.94
N GLY A 324 0.08 -22.58 15.92
CA GLY A 324 -0.82 -21.90 14.98
C GLY A 324 -1.19 -20.46 15.36
N VAL A 325 -0.80 -19.99 16.55
CA VAL A 325 -0.96 -18.60 17.02
C VAL A 325 0.38 -17.83 16.98
N GLN A 326 1.51 -18.54 16.98
CA GLN A 326 2.85 -17.96 16.83
C GLN A 326 3.05 -17.34 15.44
N ALA A 327 4.10 -16.51 15.30
CA ALA A 327 4.51 -15.90 14.03
C ALA A 327 4.64 -17.00 12.95
N SER A 328 3.62 -17.06 12.11
CA SER A 328 3.43 -18.08 11.09
C SER A 328 2.23 -17.67 10.24
N CYS A 329 2.33 -17.95 8.95
CA CYS A 329 1.19 -17.98 8.07
C CYS A 329 0.73 -19.41 7.86
N ALA A 330 -0.56 -19.63 8.03
CA ALA A 330 -1.24 -20.77 7.46
C ALA A 330 -1.95 -20.27 6.20
N GLY A 331 -1.25 -20.24 5.06
CA GLY A 331 -1.78 -19.64 3.83
C GLY A 331 -2.15 -18.17 4.02
N ASP A 332 -3.44 -17.83 3.88
CA ASP A 332 -3.90 -16.45 3.72
C ASP A 332 -4.24 -15.73 5.05
N SER A 333 -3.90 -16.32 6.18
CA SER A 333 -3.97 -15.68 7.50
C SER A 333 -2.65 -15.85 8.24
N CYS A 334 -2.12 -14.71 8.68
CA CYS A 334 -0.76 -14.58 9.16
C CYS A 334 -0.74 -13.93 10.54
N ASN A 335 -0.06 -14.55 11.49
CA ASN A 335 0.35 -13.88 12.72
C ASN A 335 1.70 -13.24 12.50
N TYR A 336 1.84 -11.94 12.73
CA TYR A 336 3.15 -11.29 12.63
C TYR A 336 3.55 -10.64 13.97
N PRO A 337 4.86 -10.55 14.24
CA PRO A 337 5.35 -9.73 15.33
C PRO A 337 5.03 -8.25 15.08
N TRP A 338 5.07 -7.42 16.11
CA TRP A 338 4.83 -5.97 16.04
C TRP A 338 5.77 -5.18 15.11
N ARG A 339 6.71 -5.84 14.41
CA ARG A 339 7.73 -5.23 13.56
C ARG A 339 7.42 -5.37 12.06
N PRO A 340 7.71 -4.34 11.24
CA PRO A 340 7.43 -4.37 9.80
C PRO A 340 8.06 -5.52 9.02
N LEU A 341 9.29 -5.92 9.36
CA LEU A 341 9.96 -7.06 8.70
C LEU A 341 9.15 -8.36 8.84
N GLY A 342 8.57 -8.59 10.02
CA GLY A 342 7.73 -9.75 10.26
C GLY A 342 6.46 -9.71 9.42
N PHE A 343 5.80 -8.56 9.34
CA PHE A 343 4.60 -8.40 8.51
C PHE A 343 4.83 -8.80 7.05
N TRP A 344 5.90 -8.28 6.43
CA TRP A 344 6.15 -8.52 5.00
C TRP A 344 6.75 -9.92 4.74
N HIS A 345 7.55 -10.45 5.68
CA HIS A 345 7.99 -11.85 5.66
C HIS A 345 6.79 -12.79 5.65
N GLU A 346 5.89 -12.65 6.62
CA GLU A 346 4.68 -13.47 6.70
C GLU A 346 3.80 -13.28 5.44
N THR A 347 3.65 -12.05 4.93
CA THR A 347 2.98 -11.82 3.65
C THR A 347 3.60 -12.64 2.51
N GLY A 348 4.93 -12.79 2.46
CA GLY A 348 5.61 -13.66 1.50
C GLY A 348 5.18 -15.13 1.59
N HIS A 349 4.96 -15.66 2.79
CA HIS A 349 4.46 -17.02 3.00
C HIS A 349 3.05 -17.18 2.45
N ALA A 350 2.17 -16.20 2.73
CA ALA A 350 0.81 -16.18 2.19
C ALA A 350 0.75 -16.07 0.66
N LEU A 351 1.80 -15.49 0.05
CA LEU A 351 1.97 -15.45 -1.41
C LEU A 351 2.56 -16.75 -1.99
N GLY A 352 2.84 -17.77 -1.17
CA GLY A 352 3.30 -19.09 -1.59
C GLY A 352 4.81 -19.26 -1.61
N LEU A 353 5.57 -18.42 -0.90
CA LEU A 353 7.03 -18.56 -0.79
C LEU A 353 7.40 -19.38 0.46
N SER A 354 8.34 -20.32 0.31
CA SER A 354 8.83 -21.14 1.41
C SER A 354 9.90 -20.44 2.22
N HIS A 355 10.34 -21.08 3.33
CA HIS A 355 11.60 -20.68 3.93
C HIS A 355 12.79 -20.94 2.97
N ASN A 356 13.84 -20.12 3.02
CA ASN A 356 15.10 -20.21 2.29
C ASN A 356 14.98 -20.22 0.76
N THR A 357 14.17 -19.32 0.19
CA THR A 357 14.15 -19.13 -1.26
C THR A 357 15.45 -18.49 -1.74
N PRO A 358 16.25 -19.19 -2.55
CA PRO A 358 17.58 -18.73 -2.93
C PRO A 358 17.46 -17.65 -4.01
N PRO A 359 18.21 -16.54 -3.90
CA PRO A 359 18.17 -15.51 -4.93
C PRO A 359 19.05 -15.92 -6.11
N ARG A 360 18.49 -16.64 -7.09
CA ARG A 360 19.30 -17.30 -8.14
C ARG A 360 19.27 -16.64 -9.52
N TYR A 361 18.31 -15.75 -9.83
CA TYR A 361 18.17 -15.19 -11.18
C TYR A 361 18.04 -13.69 -11.21
N GLU A 362 18.91 -13.11 -12.03
CA GLU A 362 19.05 -11.69 -12.30
C GLU A 362 18.25 -11.30 -13.52
N GLN A 363 17.31 -10.41 -13.28
CA GLN A 363 16.92 -9.39 -14.23
C GLN A 363 16.48 -8.18 -13.40
N TRP A 364 16.11 -7.11 -14.08
CA TRP A 364 15.76 -5.86 -13.44
C TRP A 364 14.30 -5.89 -12.98
N ALA A 365 14.06 -5.58 -11.72
CA ALA A 365 12.73 -5.15 -11.29
C ALA A 365 12.45 -3.74 -11.86
N TYR A 366 11.17 -3.42 -11.99
CA TYR A 366 10.70 -2.15 -12.53
C TYR A 366 9.65 -1.54 -11.62
N ARG A 367 9.87 -0.29 -11.23
CA ARG A 367 8.97 0.48 -10.38
C ARG A 367 8.26 1.52 -11.22
N SER A 368 7.00 1.23 -11.54
CA SER A 368 6.23 2.00 -12.53
C SER A 368 5.82 3.40 -12.07
N TYR A 369 5.76 3.67 -10.77
CA TYR A 369 5.28 4.97 -10.28
C TYR A 369 6.32 6.08 -10.48
N ASP A 370 7.62 5.78 -10.31
CA ASP A 370 8.75 6.69 -10.52
C ASP A 370 9.64 6.28 -11.70
N LEU A 371 9.26 5.21 -12.39
CA LEU A 371 9.83 4.78 -13.67
C LEU A 371 11.31 4.40 -13.52
N LYS A 372 11.67 3.73 -12.43
CA LYS A 372 13.03 3.28 -12.17
C LYS A 372 13.21 1.78 -12.34
N PHE A 373 14.37 1.39 -12.86
CA PHE A 373 14.83 0.01 -12.82
C PHE A 373 15.64 -0.26 -11.54
N LEU A 374 15.41 -1.43 -10.96
CA LEU A 374 15.99 -1.87 -9.69
C LEU A 374 16.68 -3.21 -9.93
N PRO A 375 18.00 -3.33 -9.76
CA PRO A 375 18.64 -4.63 -9.81
C PRO A 375 18.41 -5.36 -8.49
N ASN A 376 18.49 -6.68 -8.53
CA ASN A 376 18.38 -7.55 -7.37
C ASN A 376 19.74 -7.96 -6.80
N TYR A 377 20.81 -7.19 -7.06
CA TYR A 377 22.15 -7.47 -6.55
C TYR A 377 22.94 -6.20 -6.19
N HIS A 378 23.87 -6.34 -5.25
CA HIS A 378 24.75 -5.26 -4.81
C HIS A 378 25.86 -4.99 -5.81
N PRO A 379 26.14 -3.72 -6.19
CA PRO A 379 27.12 -3.38 -7.22
C PRO A 379 28.58 -3.56 -6.77
N ASP A 380 28.85 -3.44 -5.48
CA ASP A 380 30.19 -3.67 -4.87
C ASP A 380 30.10 -4.46 -3.55
N PRO A 381 29.80 -5.76 -3.55
CA PRO A 381 29.61 -6.50 -2.30
C PRO A 381 30.89 -6.63 -1.47
N ALA A 382 32.06 -6.70 -2.13
CA ALA A 382 33.36 -6.83 -1.47
C ALA A 382 33.74 -5.58 -0.68
N GLY A 383 33.49 -4.38 -1.22
CA GLY A 383 33.75 -3.11 -0.52
C GLY A 383 32.97 -2.95 0.79
N TYR A 384 31.85 -3.67 0.92
CA TYR A 384 30.94 -3.61 2.08
C TYR A 384 30.98 -4.88 2.94
N GLY A 385 31.85 -5.85 2.63
CA GLY A 385 31.98 -7.08 3.40
C GLY A 385 30.75 -7.99 3.35
N LEU A 386 29.97 -7.94 2.26
CA LEU A 386 28.77 -8.75 2.06
C LEU A 386 29.12 -10.14 1.54
N GLU A 387 28.37 -11.15 1.97
CA GLU A 387 28.52 -12.51 1.46
C GLU A 387 28.08 -12.60 -0.01
N VAL A 388 28.87 -13.27 -0.83
CA VAL A 388 28.60 -13.44 -2.28
C VAL A 388 28.48 -14.90 -2.65
N ASP A 389 27.82 -15.17 -3.77
CA ASP A 389 27.72 -16.50 -4.34
C ASP A 389 28.96 -16.89 -5.18
N TYR A 390 28.89 -18.03 -5.88
CA TYR A 390 30.01 -18.52 -6.71
C TYR A 390 30.29 -17.67 -7.96
N LEU A 391 29.37 -16.79 -8.34
CA LEU A 391 29.56 -15.81 -9.41
C LEU A 391 30.06 -14.46 -8.88
N GLY A 392 30.23 -14.32 -7.55
CA GLY A 392 30.70 -13.10 -6.92
C GLY A 392 29.59 -12.06 -6.68
N TYR A 393 28.31 -12.44 -6.83
CA TYR A 393 27.19 -11.53 -6.60
C TYR A 393 26.65 -11.67 -5.17
N HIS A 394 26.36 -10.53 -4.54
CA HIS A 394 25.48 -10.48 -3.38
C HIS A 394 24.10 -10.09 -3.86
N TYR A 395 23.12 -10.96 -3.64
CA TYR A 395 21.77 -10.69 -4.09
C TYR A 395 20.94 -10.02 -3.01
N PHE A 396 20.26 -8.95 -3.40
CA PHE A 396 19.11 -8.48 -2.67
C PHE A 396 17.95 -9.42 -2.95
N GLY A 397 17.35 -9.92 -1.90
CA GLY A 397 16.16 -10.73 -2.03
C GLY A 397 15.59 -11.00 -0.67
N HIS A 398 14.29 -11.27 -0.64
CA HIS A 398 13.69 -11.91 0.51
C HIS A 398 14.32 -13.29 0.68
N VAL A 399 15.35 -13.40 1.51
CA VAL A 399 15.63 -14.65 2.19
C VAL A 399 14.51 -14.79 3.21
N MET A 400 13.45 -15.44 2.79
CA MET A 400 12.39 -15.88 3.70
C MET A 400 13.03 -16.90 4.65
N GLY A 401 13.83 -16.59 5.66
CA GLY A 401 14.32 -17.59 6.62
C GLY A 401 15.57 -17.16 7.37
N ALA A 402 15.72 -17.38 8.68
CA ALA A 402 14.83 -17.95 9.70
C ALA A 402 14.35 -16.87 10.68
N LEU A 403 13.28 -17.14 11.44
CA LEU A 403 12.88 -16.31 12.60
C LEU A 403 14.03 -16.12 13.63
N GLY A 404 15.05 -16.98 13.57
CA GLY A 404 16.33 -16.81 14.25
C GLY A 404 17.35 -15.99 13.43
N GLY A 405 17.15 -14.67 13.40
CA GLY A 405 18.11 -13.59 13.19
C GLY A 405 19.01 -13.57 11.93
N PRO A 406 18.91 -12.55 11.06
CA PRO A 406 20.11 -11.76 10.79
C PRO A 406 20.46 -11.06 12.11
N VAL A 407 21.70 -11.20 12.55
CA VAL A 407 22.18 -10.74 13.87
C VAL A 407 21.74 -9.29 14.17
N TRP A 408 20.87 -9.15 15.18
CA TRP A 408 20.52 -7.91 15.87
C TRP A 408 21.76 -7.24 16.54
N PRO A 409 21.61 -6.00 17.04
CA PRO A 409 22.29 -4.81 16.55
C PRO A 409 23.83 -4.86 16.67
N GLY A 410 24.55 -4.48 15.61
CA GLY A 410 26.01 -4.32 15.66
C GLY A 410 26.78 -4.77 14.42
N LYS A 411 26.11 -5.42 13.45
CA LYS A 411 26.62 -5.66 12.10
C LYS A 411 25.60 -5.14 11.09
N PRO A 412 26.03 -4.52 9.97
CA PRO A 412 25.10 -4.08 8.93
C PRO A 412 24.26 -5.27 8.50
N ALA A 413 22.94 -5.11 8.53
CA ALA A 413 22.02 -6.17 8.12
C ALA A 413 22.31 -6.54 6.67
N ALA A 414 22.02 -7.79 6.28
CA ALA A 414 22.09 -8.24 4.88
C ALA A 414 21.12 -7.49 3.91
N THR A 415 20.55 -6.38 4.36
CA THR A 415 19.76 -5.40 3.60
C THR A 415 20.55 -4.13 3.28
N ALA A 416 21.83 -4.07 3.64
CA ALA A 416 22.74 -2.99 3.29
C ALA A 416 22.65 -2.71 1.77
N SER A 417 22.16 -1.52 1.41
CA SER A 417 21.99 -0.93 0.06
C SER A 417 20.82 -1.35 -0.85
N ALA A 418 19.66 -1.76 -0.33
CA ALA A 418 18.45 -1.85 -1.17
C ALA A 418 18.14 -0.50 -1.91
N PRO A 419 17.43 -0.51 -3.06
CA PRO A 419 17.19 0.68 -3.87
C PRO A 419 16.46 1.82 -3.15
N ARG A 420 16.97 3.05 -3.22
CA ARG A 420 16.42 4.22 -2.51
C ARG A 420 15.08 4.71 -3.09
N VAL A 421 14.24 5.29 -2.24
CA VAL A 421 12.99 6.01 -2.61
C VAL A 421 13.20 7.51 -2.36
N ASP A 422 13.49 8.28 -3.40
CA ASP A 422 13.86 9.71 -3.28
C ASP A 422 12.80 10.57 -2.57
N GLU A 423 11.52 10.25 -2.78
CA GLU A 423 10.40 10.93 -2.13
C GLU A 423 10.38 10.69 -0.61
N PHE A 424 10.77 9.50 -0.17
CA PHE A 424 10.84 9.18 1.26
C PHE A 424 11.95 9.98 1.95
N GLU A 425 13.08 10.14 1.29
CA GLU A 425 14.21 10.92 1.79
C GLU A 425 13.90 12.41 1.84
N THR A 426 13.14 12.87 0.85
CA THR A 426 12.53 14.21 0.87
C THR A 426 11.59 14.34 2.06
N LEU A 427 10.68 13.38 2.30
CA LEU A 427 9.79 13.37 3.47
C LEU A 427 10.58 13.36 4.79
N ARG A 428 11.69 12.61 4.87
CA ARG A 428 12.56 12.56 6.05
C ARG A 428 13.22 13.91 6.31
N ASN A 429 13.68 14.59 5.26
CA ASN A 429 14.28 15.92 5.37
C ASN A 429 13.24 17.00 5.73
N GLU A 430 12.08 16.97 5.08
CA GLU A 430 11.02 17.97 5.23
C GLU A 430 10.19 17.74 6.51
N SER A 431 10.04 16.49 6.96
CA SER A 431 9.21 16.09 8.11
C SER A 431 9.79 14.86 8.86
N PRO A 432 10.94 15.01 9.56
CA PRO A 432 11.62 13.91 10.24
C PRO A 432 10.74 13.13 11.22
N LEU A 433 9.80 13.81 11.89
CA LEU A 433 8.89 13.20 12.86
C LEU A 433 7.93 12.19 12.22
N ILE A 434 7.39 12.49 11.03
CA ILE A 434 6.49 11.59 10.31
C ILE A 434 7.26 10.39 9.76
N ALA A 435 8.49 10.62 9.31
CA ALA A 435 9.35 9.59 8.73
C ALA A 435 10.03 8.68 9.77
N ALA A 436 10.06 9.06 11.06
CA ALA A 436 10.75 8.32 12.11
C ALA A 436 10.16 6.91 12.38
N GLU A 437 8.88 6.71 12.08
CA GLU A 437 8.18 5.43 12.27
C GLU A 437 8.42 4.44 11.11
N TRP A 438 9.07 4.86 10.03
CA TRP A 438 9.46 3.97 8.94
C TRP A 438 10.70 3.19 9.34
N ARG A 439 10.56 1.86 9.48
CA ARG A 439 11.62 1.01 10.03
C ARG A 439 12.28 0.10 8.99
N GLU A 440 11.59 -0.30 7.92
CA GLU A 440 12.08 -1.36 7.03
C GLU A 440 11.69 -1.17 5.55
N ALA A 441 12.52 -1.72 4.66
CA ALA A 441 12.32 -1.74 3.20
C ALA A 441 11.34 -2.81 2.73
N ILE A 442 10.74 -2.55 1.56
CA ILE A 442 10.14 -3.56 0.70
C ILE A 442 11.12 -3.82 -0.45
N VAL A 443 11.78 -4.96 -0.43
CA VAL A 443 12.75 -5.37 -1.46
C VAL A 443 12.06 -6.07 -2.62
N PRO A 444 12.59 -5.97 -3.86
CA PRO A 444 12.01 -6.66 -4.98
C PRO A 444 12.13 -8.18 -4.86
N PHE A 445 11.09 -8.89 -5.28
CA PHE A 445 11.17 -10.33 -5.48
C PHE A 445 12.07 -10.64 -6.66
N THR A 446 12.60 -11.86 -6.72
CA THR A 446 13.26 -12.37 -7.93
C THR A 446 12.22 -12.81 -8.96
N HIS A 447 12.65 -13.00 -10.20
CA HIS A 447 11.83 -13.50 -11.30
C HIS A 447 11.11 -14.83 -10.99
N GLN A 448 11.82 -15.81 -10.42
CA GLN A 448 11.24 -17.11 -10.04
C GLN A 448 10.27 -16.99 -8.86
N GLN A 449 10.60 -16.16 -7.85
CA GLN A 449 9.65 -15.85 -6.78
C GLN A 449 8.39 -15.21 -7.38
N MET A 450 8.53 -14.28 -8.33
CA MET A 450 7.40 -13.64 -9.00
C MET A 450 6.51 -14.64 -9.76
N LEU A 451 7.10 -15.62 -10.45
CA LEU A 451 6.34 -16.70 -11.07
C LEU A 451 5.51 -17.49 -10.04
N GLN A 452 6.10 -17.85 -8.90
CA GLN A 452 5.38 -18.51 -7.81
C GLN A 452 4.21 -17.64 -7.30
N ILE A 453 4.47 -16.35 -7.09
CA ILE A 453 3.46 -15.40 -6.62
C ILE A 453 2.34 -15.21 -7.65
N GLN A 454 2.63 -15.22 -8.96
CA GLN A 454 1.60 -15.08 -10.01
C GLN A 454 0.56 -16.21 -9.96
N GLN A 455 0.97 -17.41 -9.57
CA GLN A 455 0.06 -18.55 -9.41
C GLN A 455 -0.97 -18.34 -8.29
N ARG A 456 -0.69 -17.44 -7.34
CA ARG A 456 -1.65 -17.03 -6.30
C ARG A 456 -2.83 -16.25 -6.86
N PHE A 457 -2.65 -15.54 -7.96
CA PHE A 457 -3.65 -14.60 -8.51
C PHE A 457 -4.26 -15.03 -9.84
N GLY A 458 -3.58 -15.93 -10.57
CA GLY A 458 -4.02 -16.42 -11.86
C GLY A 458 -3.43 -17.78 -12.19
N SER A 459 -3.65 -18.23 -13.42
CA SER A 459 -3.07 -19.47 -13.96
C SER A 459 -2.20 -19.19 -15.18
N PHE A 460 -1.20 -20.02 -15.38
CA PHE A 460 -0.37 -19.97 -16.57
C PHE A 460 -1.09 -20.64 -17.74
N PRO A 461 -0.88 -20.16 -18.98
CA PRO A 461 -1.36 -20.85 -20.17
C PRO A 461 -0.92 -22.33 -20.21
N GLU A 462 -1.81 -23.19 -20.72
CA GLU A 462 -1.54 -24.62 -20.82
C GLU A 462 -0.29 -24.89 -21.67
N GLY A 463 0.58 -25.79 -21.20
CA GLY A 463 1.83 -26.16 -21.89
C GLY A 463 2.96 -25.14 -21.80
N LEU A 464 2.79 -24.01 -21.10
CA LEU A 464 3.86 -23.03 -20.90
C LEU A 464 4.96 -23.60 -20.01
N GLN A 465 6.21 -23.60 -20.49
CA GLN A 465 7.38 -23.97 -19.69
C GLN A 465 7.80 -22.81 -18.78
N TYR A 466 8.10 -23.09 -17.52
CA TYR A 466 8.60 -22.10 -16.56
C TYR A 466 9.58 -22.74 -15.57
N ALA A 467 10.47 -21.93 -15.01
CA ALA A 467 11.41 -22.35 -13.99
C ALA A 467 10.71 -22.44 -12.62
N GLY A 468 10.91 -23.55 -11.93
CA GLY A 468 10.53 -23.69 -10.53
C GLY A 468 11.40 -22.83 -9.62
N LEU A 469 10.93 -22.61 -8.39
CA LEU A 469 11.57 -21.71 -7.40
C LEU A 469 13.04 -22.07 -7.07
N PHE A 470 13.43 -23.33 -7.22
CA PHE A 470 14.77 -23.83 -6.87
C PHE A 470 15.63 -24.22 -8.08
N ASP A 471 15.11 -24.05 -9.30
CA ASP A 471 15.84 -24.43 -10.51
C ASP A 471 17.03 -23.49 -10.73
N ASP A 472 18.23 -24.05 -10.96
CA ASP A 472 19.45 -23.29 -11.26
C ASP A 472 19.84 -23.46 -12.75
N HIS A 473 19.33 -22.56 -13.59
CA HIS A 473 19.69 -22.27 -14.98
C HIS A 473 20.97 -21.41 -15.23
N ARG A 474 21.76 -21.06 -14.21
CA ARG A 474 23.01 -20.27 -14.37
C ARG A 474 24.11 -21.17 -14.93
N PRO A 475 25.12 -20.59 -15.61
CA PRO A 475 26.25 -21.36 -16.14
C PRO A 475 26.93 -22.16 -15.01
N ARG A 476 27.09 -23.47 -15.20
CA ARG A 476 27.80 -24.31 -14.21
C ARG A 476 29.25 -23.86 -14.07
N PRO A 477 29.83 -23.88 -12.86
CA PRO A 477 31.26 -23.66 -12.68
C PRO A 477 32.04 -24.64 -13.56
N GLN A 478 33.02 -24.16 -14.33
CA GLN A 478 33.85 -25.00 -15.21
C GLN A 478 34.80 -25.94 -14.45
N THR A 479 34.66 -26.10 -13.14
CA THR A 479 35.52 -26.94 -12.31
C THR A 479 34.82 -28.20 -11.83
N VAL A 480 35.36 -29.32 -12.33
CA VAL A 480 35.18 -30.72 -11.97
C VAL A 480 33.86 -31.38 -12.41
N GLN A 481 33.95 -32.06 -13.56
CA GLN A 481 33.08 -33.19 -13.89
C GLN A 481 33.18 -34.25 -12.79
N THR A 482 32.16 -34.33 -11.93
CA THR A 482 31.83 -35.59 -11.27
C THR A 482 30.81 -36.35 -12.13
N PRO A 483 30.92 -37.69 -12.26
CA PRO A 483 30.06 -38.47 -13.14
C PRO A 483 28.63 -38.47 -12.63
N ASP A 484 27.70 -38.18 -13.54
CA ASP A 484 26.27 -38.50 -13.56
C ASP A 484 25.60 -38.74 -12.20
N ALA A 485 25.15 -37.65 -11.56
CA ALA A 485 23.97 -37.74 -10.73
C ALA A 485 22.75 -37.88 -11.66
N PRO A 486 21.88 -38.89 -11.46
CA PRO A 486 20.73 -39.11 -12.34
C PRO A 486 19.84 -37.88 -12.34
N ALA A 487 19.24 -37.58 -13.49
CA ALA A 487 18.22 -36.55 -13.63
C ALA A 487 17.11 -36.83 -12.61
N VAL A 488 17.14 -36.11 -11.49
CA VAL A 488 16.03 -36.09 -10.55
C VAL A 488 14.91 -35.38 -11.30
N MET A 489 13.95 -36.17 -11.79
CA MET A 489 12.66 -35.64 -12.22
C MET A 489 12.18 -34.71 -11.12
N ALA A 490 11.96 -33.44 -11.47
CA ALA A 490 11.32 -32.49 -10.58
C ALA A 490 10.08 -33.17 -9.99
N PRO A 491 9.99 -33.34 -8.67
CA PRO A 491 8.74 -33.81 -8.08
C PRO A 491 7.66 -32.84 -8.55
N ALA A 492 6.50 -33.38 -8.96
CA ALA A 492 5.32 -32.57 -9.18
C ALA A 492 5.16 -31.70 -7.93
N GLN A 493 5.52 -30.42 -8.04
CA GLN A 493 5.40 -29.50 -6.92
C GLN A 493 3.91 -29.36 -6.70
N VAL A 494 3.44 -30.02 -5.64
CA VAL A 494 2.15 -29.73 -5.03
C VAL A 494 2.26 -28.26 -4.66
N ILE A 495 1.60 -27.43 -5.47
CA ILE A 495 1.25 -26.06 -5.11
C ILE A 495 0.70 -26.17 -3.69
N ASP A 496 1.28 -25.45 -2.73
CA ASP A 496 0.62 -25.25 -1.44
C ASP A 496 -0.78 -24.71 -1.77
N SER A 497 -1.80 -25.56 -1.59
CA SER A 497 -3.13 -25.44 -2.20
C SER A 497 -3.95 -24.29 -1.64
N GLY A 498 -3.30 -23.30 -1.03
CA GLY A 498 -3.77 -22.79 0.25
C GLY A 498 -3.81 -23.92 1.29
N ILE A 499 -4.01 -23.54 2.55
CA ILE A 499 -4.12 -24.45 3.70
C ILE A 499 -4.62 -25.83 3.28
N ASP A 500 -3.79 -26.86 3.42
CA ASP A 500 -4.25 -28.24 3.41
C ASP A 500 -5.34 -28.35 4.48
N GLN A 501 -6.60 -28.40 4.03
CA GLN A 501 -7.78 -28.46 4.89
C GLN A 501 -7.73 -29.67 5.84
N VAL A 502 -6.90 -30.67 5.52
CA VAL A 502 -6.76 -31.92 6.26
C VAL A 502 -5.67 -31.82 7.34
N VAL A 503 -4.60 -31.05 7.13
CA VAL A 503 -3.44 -30.99 8.04
C VAL A 503 -3.62 -29.94 9.14
N HIS A 504 -4.37 -28.86 8.86
CA HIS A 504 -4.81 -27.90 9.86
C HIS A 504 -6.31 -28.07 10.09
N ASP A 505 -6.67 -28.97 11.01
CA ASP A 505 -8.03 -29.06 11.55
C ASP A 505 -8.41 -27.69 12.14
N ARG A 506 -9.04 -26.82 11.32
CA ARG A 506 -9.43 -25.44 11.67
C ARG A 506 -10.46 -25.40 12.81
N GLY A 507 -10.94 -26.57 13.28
CA GLY A 507 -12.29 -26.68 13.81
C GLY A 507 -13.31 -26.36 12.73
N THR A 508 -14.58 -26.66 12.97
CA THR A 508 -15.65 -26.44 11.99
C THR A 508 -16.04 -24.95 11.92
N LEU A 509 -15.31 -24.14 11.17
CA LEU A 509 -15.80 -22.83 10.74
C LEU A 509 -16.93 -23.11 9.75
N LEU A 510 -18.16 -22.79 10.11
CA LEU A 510 -19.28 -23.00 9.21
C LEU A 510 -19.13 -22.09 8.00
N LYS A 511 -19.04 -22.71 6.82
CA LYS A 511 -19.29 -22.01 5.57
C LYS A 511 -20.79 -21.72 5.51
N LEU A 512 -21.18 -20.52 5.92
CA LEU A 512 -22.57 -20.10 5.84
C LEU A 512 -23.01 -20.07 4.37
N LEU A 513 -24.15 -20.68 4.09
CA LEU A 513 -24.82 -20.56 2.80
C LEU A 513 -25.34 -19.12 2.68
N GLN A 514 -24.56 -18.28 1.99
CA GLN A 514 -24.95 -16.92 1.65
C GLN A 514 -26.06 -16.98 0.58
N PRO A 515 -27.10 -16.14 0.64
CA PRO A 515 -28.13 -16.10 -0.40
C PRO A 515 -27.57 -15.45 -1.68
N GLY A 516 -26.85 -16.25 -2.47
CA GLY A 516 -26.13 -15.84 -3.67
C GLY A 516 -24.63 -15.57 -3.42
N ASP A 517 -23.82 -15.74 -4.47
CA ASP A 517 -22.36 -15.60 -4.41
C ASP A 517 -21.86 -14.14 -4.53
N LYS A 518 -22.77 -13.18 -4.76
CA LYS A 518 -22.45 -11.77 -4.97
C LYS A 518 -22.73 -10.94 -3.72
N PRO A 519 -21.78 -10.11 -3.25
CA PRO A 519 -22.02 -9.23 -2.11
C PRO A 519 -23.01 -8.12 -2.46
N LEU A 520 -23.82 -7.71 -1.47
CA LEU A 520 -24.67 -6.51 -1.55
C LEU A 520 -23.83 -5.24 -1.55
N LEU A 521 -22.77 -5.20 -0.75
CA LEU A 521 -21.80 -4.11 -0.67
C LEU A 521 -20.39 -4.70 -0.74
N LYS A 522 -19.54 -4.19 -1.65
CA LYS A 522 -18.15 -4.62 -1.82
C LYS A 522 -17.20 -3.57 -1.22
N GLY A 523 -16.24 -4.01 -0.41
CA GLY A 523 -15.16 -3.15 0.10
C GLY A 523 -15.63 -1.96 0.95
N VAL A 524 -16.60 -2.17 1.83
CA VAL A 524 -17.13 -1.14 2.75
C VAL A 524 -16.61 -1.35 4.18
N PRO A 525 -16.70 -0.34 5.06
CA PRO A 525 -16.50 -0.53 6.49
C PRO A 525 -17.51 -1.54 7.07
N VAL A 526 -17.01 -2.55 7.80
CA VAL A 526 -17.82 -3.64 8.36
C VAL A 526 -17.51 -3.90 9.83
N GLN A 527 -18.52 -4.44 10.53
CA GLN A 527 -18.33 -5.16 11.77
C GLN A 527 -18.48 -6.66 11.48
N THR A 528 -17.40 -7.41 11.66
CA THR A 528 -17.41 -8.86 11.54
C THR A 528 -17.88 -9.45 12.85
N LEU A 529 -19.07 -10.05 12.85
CA LEU A 529 -19.59 -10.78 13.99
C LEU A 529 -18.97 -12.18 14.00
N VAL A 530 -18.52 -12.62 15.18
CA VAL A 530 -18.00 -13.97 15.41
C VAL A 530 -18.82 -14.60 16.52
N VAL A 531 -19.31 -15.80 16.27
CA VAL A 531 -20.20 -16.53 17.18
C VAL A 531 -19.66 -17.92 17.38
N THR A 532 -19.57 -18.38 18.63
CA THR A 532 -19.33 -19.78 18.98
C THR A 532 -20.63 -20.44 19.39
N LEU A 533 -20.82 -21.69 18.97
CA LEU A 533 -22.00 -22.52 19.21
C LEU A 533 -21.54 -23.83 19.85
N ALA A 534 -22.22 -24.24 20.92
CA ALA A 534 -22.00 -25.50 21.62
C ALA A 534 -23.33 -26.17 22.00
N ASP A 535 -23.24 -27.38 22.53
CA ASP A 535 -24.38 -28.09 23.10
C ASP A 535 -25.06 -27.29 24.24
N ALA A 536 -26.36 -27.50 24.40
CA ALA A 536 -27.19 -26.82 25.40
C ALA A 536 -26.71 -27.00 26.84
N GLN A 537 -26.04 -28.10 27.16
CA GLN A 537 -25.49 -28.30 28.50
C GLN A 537 -24.43 -27.25 28.88
N HIS A 538 -23.80 -26.59 27.90
CA HIS A 538 -22.76 -25.57 28.11
C HIS A 538 -23.30 -24.13 28.17
N ASP A 539 -24.62 -23.93 28.16
CA ASP A 539 -25.21 -22.59 28.19
C ASP A 539 -24.85 -21.82 29.47
N ALA A 540 -24.81 -22.51 30.62
CA ALA A 540 -24.43 -21.92 31.91
C ALA A 540 -22.96 -21.44 31.94
N GLU A 541 -22.11 -22.03 31.10
CA GLU A 541 -20.68 -21.74 30.98
C GLU A 541 -20.37 -20.64 29.96
N LYS A 542 -21.40 -20.11 29.27
CA LYS A 542 -21.28 -19.10 28.21
C LYS A 542 -20.33 -19.50 27.08
N ILE A 543 -20.28 -20.80 26.76
CA ILE A 543 -19.52 -21.31 25.60
C ILE A 543 -20.20 -20.90 24.29
N THR A 544 -21.54 -20.97 24.25
CA THR A 544 -22.33 -20.39 23.16
C THR A 544 -22.46 -18.89 23.38
N GLN A 545 -21.78 -18.08 22.56
CA GLN A 545 -21.73 -16.64 22.76
C GLN A 545 -21.36 -15.88 21.48
N ILE A 546 -21.68 -14.60 21.49
CA ILE A 546 -21.28 -13.61 20.50
C ILE A 546 -20.03 -12.89 21.03
N TYR A 547 -18.97 -12.90 20.23
CA TYR A 547 -17.74 -12.18 20.53
C TYR A 547 -17.90 -10.67 20.30
N PRO A 548 -17.10 -9.83 20.98
CA PRO A 548 -16.89 -8.46 20.52
C PRO A 548 -16.54 -8.47 19.02
N PRO A 549 -17.17 -7.62 18.20
CA PRO A 549 -16.97 -7.64 16.76
C PRO A 549 -15.54 -7.27 16.39
N ILE A 550 -15.08 -7.79 15.25
CA ILE A 550 -13.88 -7.26 14.60
C ILE A 550 -14.34 -6.08 13.74
N ILE A 551 -13.84 -4.90 14.06
CA ILE A 551 -14.19 -3.65 13.40
C ILE A 551 -13.13 -3.40 12.33
N SER A 552 -13.54 -3.24 11.07
CA SER A 552 -12.61 -3.13 9.93
C SER A 552 -13.09 -2.14 8.89
N ASN A 553 -12.17 -1.42 8.27
CA ASN A 553 -12.50 -0.42 7.26
C ASN A 553 -12.79 -0.98 5.86
N TYR A 554 -12.57 -2.27 5.64
CA TYR A 554 -12.82 -2.92 4.37
C TYR A 554 -13.41 -4.32 4.62
N GLY A 555 -14.44 -4.67 3.87
CA GLY A 555 -15.06 -5.99 3.87
C GLY A 555 -16.26 -6.04 2.93
N ASN A 556 -16.73 -7.24 2.64
CA ASN A 556 -17.93 -7.46 1.83
C ASN A 556 -19.12 -7.77 2.73
N VAL A 557 -20.30 -7.24 2.40
CA VAL A 557 -21.56 -7.50 3.10
C VAL A 557 -22.48 -8.28 2.17
N PHE A 558 -23.12 -9.32 2.71
CA PHE A 558 -24.02 -10.21 1.97
C PHE A 558 -25.44 -10.15 2.54
N ALA A 559 -26.40 -10.66 1.77
CA ALA A 559 -27.81 -10.64 2.15
C ALA A 559 -28.10 -11.53 3.37
N ALA A 560 -29.05 -11.08 4.19
CA ALA A 560 -29.60 -11.88 5.28
C ALA A 560 -30.41 -13.06 4.74
N THR A 561 -30.26 -14.25 5.35
CA THR A 561 -30.96 -15.47 4.91
C THR A 561 -32.46 -15.43 5.24
N ALA A 562 -32.88 -14.67 6.25
CA ALA A 562 -34.29 -14.55 6.64
C ALA A 562 -35.15 -13.74 5.64
N SER A 563 -34.53 -13.10 4.64
CA SER A 563 -35.23 -12.32 3.60
C SER A 563 -35.77 -13.19 2.44
N TYR A 564 -35.53 -14.50 2.46
CA TYR A 564 -36.00 -15.42 1.42
C TYR A 564 -37.32 -16.06 1.82
N SER A 565 -38.36 -15.83 1.02
CA SER A 565 -39.64 -16.54 1.17
C SER A 565 -39.42 -18.04 0.98
N ALA A 566 -40.18 -18.87 1.71
CA ALA A 566 -40.09 -20.33 1.68
C ALA A 566 -40.21 -20.96 0.26
N ALA A 567 -40.64 -20.18 -0.75
CA ALA A 567 -40.69 -20.60 -2.14
C ALA A 567 -39.30 -20.69 -2.81
N ALA A 568 -38.31 -19.90 -2.40
CA ALA A 568 -36.97 -19.89 -2.99
C ALA A 568 -36.04 -20.98 -2.43
N VAL A 569 -36.39 -21.58 -1.28
CA VAL A 569 -35.61 -22.66 -0.64
C VAL A 569 -35.84 -24.02 -1.34
N LYS A 570 -36.90 -24.15 -2.15
CA LYS A 570 -37.21 -25.40 -2.88
C LYS A 570 -36.18 -25.77 -3.95
N ASP A 571 -35.48 -24.79 -4.51
CA ASP A 571 -34.42 -25.03 -5.49
C ASP A 571 -33.05 -25.34 -4.83
N PHE A 572 -32.96 -25.28 -3.49
CA PHE A 572 -31.71 -25.44 -2.73
C PHE A 572 -31.58 -26.80 -2.00
N ALA A 573 -32.58 -27.68 -2.05
CA ALA A 573 -32.56 -28.97 -1.34
C ALA A 573 -31.56 -30.00 -1.89
N GLY A 574 -30.79 -29.68 -2.94
CA GLY A 574 -29.83 -30.59 -3.56
C GLY A 574 -28.40 -30.57 -2.99
N VAL A 575 -28.06 -29.68 -2.05
CA VAL A 575 -26.67 -29.48 -1.60
C VAL A 575 -26.60 -29.27 -0.08
N LEU A 576 -26.90 -30.31 0.69
CA LEU A 576 -26.44 -30.43 2.08
C LEU A 576 -25.32 -31.48 2.13
N PRO A 577 -24.21 -31.26 2.86
CA PRO A 577 -23.28 -32.34 3.15
C PRO A 577 -23.90 -33.26 4.20
N VAL A 578 -24.37 -34.42 3.75
CA VAL A 578 -24.74 -35.54 4.62
C VAL A 578 -23.43 -36.14 5.14
N ALA A 579 -23.12 -35.93 6.42
CA ALA A 579 -22.10 -36.70 7.12
C ALA A 579 -22.68 -38.07 7.51
N GLY A 580 -22.55 -39.06 6.62
CA GLY A 580 -22.92 -40.45 6.91
C GLY A 580 -22.96 -41.33 5.64
N PRO A 581 -22.63 -42.64 5.73
CA PRO A 581 -22.69 -43.54 4.57
C PRO A 581 -24.15 -43.74 4.10
N PRO A 582 -24.37 -43.96 2.78
CA PRO A 582 -25.69 -43.82 2.18
C PRO A 582 -26.53 -45.08 2.39
N SER A 583 -27.61 -45.00 3.17
CA SER A 583 -28.72 -45.96 3.05
C SER A 583 -30.02 -45.41 3.63
N SER A 584 -30.87 -44.87 2.76
CA SER A 584 -32.32 -45.14 2.65
C SER A 584 -33.04 -43.97 1.98
N THR A 585 -33.73 -44.30 0.90
CA THR A 585 -34.56 -43.43 0.07
C THR A 585 -35.87 -43.06 0.76
N GLU A 586 -35.94 -41.88 1.39
CA GLU A 586 -37.19 -41.15 1.59
C GLU A 586 -36.92 -39.65 1.36
N ALA A 587 -37.80 -38.99 0.61
CA ALA A 587 -37.64 -37.59 0.20
C ALA A 587 -37.77 -36.65 1.41
N PRO A 588 -36.97 -35.57 1.51
CA PRO A 588 -37.08 -34.64 2.63
C PRO A 588 -38.30 -33.72 2.42
N ASP A 589 -39.23 -33.77 3.37
CA ASP A 589 -40.32 -32.82 3.51
C ASP A 589 -39.81 -31.37 3.63
N ALA A 590 -40.60 -30.44 3.09
CA ALA A 590 -40.29 -29.01 3.05
C ALA A 590 -39.93 -28.44 4.44
N MET A 591 -38.74 -27.87 4.56
CA MET A 591 -38.13 -27.37 5.80
C MET A 591 -38.90 -26.15 6.32
N ASN A 592 -39.79 -26.37 7.30
CA ASN A 592 -40.40 -25.31 8.09
C ASN A 592 -39.39 -24.87 9.18
N LEU A 593 -38.63 -23.80 8.92
CA LEU A 593 -37.47 -23.35 9.72
C LEU A 593 -37.83 -22.78 11.13
N SER A 594 -39.11 -22.72 11.49
CA SER A 594 -39.58 -22.08 12.74
C SER A 594 -39.86 -23.06 13.89
N GLY A 595 -39.55 -24.36 13.76
CA GLY A 595 -39.93 -25.38 14.76
C GLY A 595 -38.86 -26.36 15.23
N SER A 596 -37.62 -26.28 14.74
CA SER A 596 -36.55 -27.19 15.21
C SER A 596 -35.94 -26.68 16.53
N PRO A 597 -35.86 -27.50 17.60
CA PRO A 597 -35.36 -27.07 18.91
C PRO A 597 -33.89 -26.61 18.90
N ASN A 598 -33.12 -26.98 17.86
CA ASN A 598 -31.71 -26.62 17.71
C ASN A 598 -31.43 -25.79 16.43
N ASN A 599 -32.31 -24.81 16.13
CA ASN A 599 -32.04 -23.81 15.09
C ASN A 599 -31.41 -22.55 15.71
N TYR A 600 -30.20 -22.20 15.29
CA TYR A 600 -29.46 -21.04 15.74
C TYR A 600 -29.64 -19.88 14.77
N VAL A 601 -30.18 -18.77 15.27
CA VAL A 601 -30.46 -17.56 14.48
C VAL A 601 -29.82 -16.35 15.14
N LEU A 602 -29.12 -15.56 14.33
CA LEU A 602 -28.51 -14.29 14.71
C LEU A 602 -29.36 -13.13 14.16
N ASN A 603 -29.91 -12.31 15.03
CA ASN A 603 -30.71 -11.14 14.66
C ASN A 603 -29.94 -9.86 15.00
N VAL A 604 -29.72 -8.99 14.01
CA VAL A 604 -29.04 -7.71 14.18
C VAL A 604 -30.06 -6.59 14.05
N HIS A 605 -30.09 -5.72 15.04
CA HIS A 605 -30.97 -4.55 15.12
C HIS A 605 -30.17 -3.28 14.87
N TYR A 606 -30.73 -2.38 14.06
CA TYR A 606 -30.07 -1.14 13.63
C TYR A 606 -30.69 0.10 14.27
N ALA A 607 -29.97 1.21 14.23
CA ALA A 607 -30.40 2.47 14.85
C ALA A 607 -31.67 3.06 14.20
N ASP A 608 -31.96 2.70 12.95
CA ASP A 608 -33.17 3.11 12.22
C ASP A 608 -34.41 2.25 12.56
N GLY A 609 -34.26 1.26 13.45
CA GLY A 609 -35.33 0.33 13.84
C GLY A 609 -35.49 -0.86 12.89
N SER A 610 -34.71 -0.96 11.82
CA SER A 610 -34.67 -2.15 10.98
C SER A 610 -33.94 -3.31 11.67
N ALA A 611 -34.20 -4.53 11.22
CA ALA A 611 -33.51 -5.72 11.69
C ALA A 611 -33.28 -6.73 10.57
N ASP A 612 -32.12 -7.39 10.62
CA ASP A 612 -31.71 -8.44 9.70
C ASP A 612 -31.49 -9.74 10.46
N GLY A 613 -31.85 -10.89 9.87
CA GLY A 613 -31.76 -12.21 10.50
C GLY A 613 -30.96 -13.23 9.67
N TRP A 614 -30.01 -13.90 10.30
CA TRP A 614 -29.21 -14.98 9.71
C TRP A 614 -29.47 -16.31 10.43
N ALA A 615 -29.89 -17.33 9.69
CA ALA A 615 -29.89 -18.69 10.18
C ALA A 615 -28.46 -19.23 10.05
N ILE A 616 -27.75 -19.35 11.17
CA ILE A 616 -26.32 -19.66 11.17
C ILE A 616 -26.01 -21.14 11.32
N TYR A 617 -26.89 -21.92 11.97
CA TYR A 617 -26.73 -23.37 12.10
C TYR A 617 -28.06 -24.04 12.45
N SER A 618 -28.31 -25.23 11.91
CA SER A 618 -29.45 -26.06 12.28
C SER A 618 -28.98 -27.50 12.51
N GLY A 619 -29.14 -28.01 13.73
CA GLY A 619 -28.72 -29.36 14.09
C GLY A 619 -28.22 -29.46 15.54
N SER A 620 -27.95 -30.68 16.01
CA SER A 620 -27.29 -30.91 17.30
C SER A 620 -25.79 -30.67 17.19
N ILE A 621 -25.17 -30.20 18.27
CA ILE A 621 -23.72 -30.10 18.44
C ILE A 621 -23.33 -31.10 19.54
N ALA A 622 -22.31 -31.92 19.32
CA ALA A 622 -21.88 -32.85 20.36
C ALA A 622 -21.31 -32.09 21.57
N ALA A 623 -21.45 -32.69 22.75
CA ALA A 623 -20.98 -32.16 24.04
C ALA A 623 -19.52 -31.66 24.01
N GLU A 624 -18.65 -32.42 23.36
CA GLU A 624 -17.21 -32.16 23.25
C GLU A 624 -16.85 -31.15 22.15
N ASN A 625 -17.83 -30.72 21.35
CA ASN A 625 -17.60 -29.92 20.15
C ASN A 625 -18.03 -28.45 20.31
N VAL A 626 -17.32 -27.58 19.59
CA VAL A 626 -17.67 -26.18 19.38
C VAL A 626 -17.58 -25.89 17.90
N ILE A 627 -18.54 -25.10 17.42
CA ILE A 627 -18.65 -24.65 16.04
C ILE A 627 -18.60 -23.12 16.04
N SER A 628 -18.03 -22.51 15.01
CA SER A 628 -18.03 -21.05 14.86
C SER A 628 -18.72 -20.64 13.57
N ALA A 629 -19.40 -19.50 13.63
CA ALA A 629 -20.00 -18.84 12.48
C ALA A 629 -19.58 -17.36 12.46
N THR A 630 -19.54 -16.78 11.26
CA THR A 630 -19.18 -15.37 11.11
C THR A 630 -19.95 -14.69 9.98
N ILE A 631 -20.35 -13.44 10.20
CA ILE A 631 -21.01 -12.60 9.20
C ILE A 631 -20.45 -11.19 9.24
N ASN A 632 -20.47 -10.52 8.11
CA ASN A 632 -20.19 -9.08 8.02
C ASN A 632 -21.50 -8.31 7.98
N ILE A 633 -21.58 -7.28 8.81
CA ILE A 633 -22.62 -6.26 8.73
C ILE A 633 -21.99 -4.91 8.41
N SER A 634 -22.71 -4.07 7.66
CA SER A 634 -22.24 -2.73 7.33
C SER A 634 -22.21 -1.84 8.58
N ALA A 635 -21.05 -1.25 8.87
CA ALA A 635 -20.93 -0.26 9.94
C ALA A 635 -21.77 1.00 9.63
N GLN A 636 -21.95 1.32 8.35
CA GLN A 636 -22.72 2.49 7.90
C GLN A 636 -24.22 2.40 8.24
N ARG A 637 -24.76 1.19 8.45
CA ARG A 637 -26.15 0.99 8.91
C ARG A 637 -26.33 1.21 10.41
N LYS A 638 -25.25 1.52 11.15
CA LYS A 638 -25.27 1.81 12.59
C LYS A 638 -25.94 0.70 13.41
N PRO A 639 -25.36 -0.52 13.41
CA PRO A 639 -25.90 -1.64 14.18
C PRO A 639 -25.80 -1.37 15.67
N VAL A 640 -26.81 -1.73 16.44
CA VAL A 640 -26.93 -1.38 17.88
C VAL A 640 -26.91 -2.61 18.78
N LEU A 641 -27.59 -3.67 18.37
CA LEU A 641 -27.76 -4.87 19.17
C LEU A 641 -27.74 -6.08 18.26
N VAL A 642 -27.09 -7.15 18.71
CA VAL A 642 -27.21 -8.47 18.13
C VAL A 642 -27.71 -9.47 19.16
N GLU A 643 -28.63 -10.34 18.74
CA GLU A 643 -29.23 -11.37 19.57
C GLU A 643 -29.01 -12.73 18.91
N LEU A 644 -28.46 -13.67 19.67
CA LEU A 644 -28.34 -15.07 19.29
C LEU A 644 -29.46 -15.85 19.95
N SER A 645 -30.22 -16.60 19.14
CA SER A 645 -31.31 -17.44 19.62
C SER A 645 -31.12 -18.90 19.21
N ARG A 646 -31.56 -19.84 20.06
CA ARG A 646 -31.67 -21.28 19.76
C ARG A 646 -33.11 -21.73 19.97
N GLY A 647 -33.72 -22.27 18.92
CA GLY A 647 -35.13 -22.70 18.97
C GLY A 647 -36.10 -21.57 19.36
N GLY A 648 -35.79 -20.32 18.97
CA GLY A 648 -36.57 -19.13 19.31
C GLY A 648 -36.31 -18.53 20.70
N VAL A 649 -35.51 -19.19 21.54
CA VAL A 649 -35.10 -18.65 22.86
C VAL A 649 -33.80 -17.88 22.69
N ILE A 650 -33.75 -16.65 23.20
CA ILE A 650 -32.53 -15.84 23.17
C ILE A 650 -31.56 -16.38 24.22
N ILE A 651 -30.38 -16.79 23.76
CA ILE A 651 -29.33 -17.40 24.58
C ILE A 651 -28.16 -16.45 24.82
N ASP A 652 -27.92 -15.50 23.92
CA ASP A 652 -26.94 -14.44 24.14
C ASP A 652 -27.35 -13.13 23.46
N LYS A 653 -26.87 -12.01 24.00
CA LYS A 653 -27.09 -10.66 23.44
C LYS A 653 -25.83 -9.83 23.59
N ARG A 654 -25.53 -9.04 22.57
CA ARG A 654 -24.39 -8.12 22.58
C ARG A 654 -24.77 -6.77 22.00
N ARG A 655 -24.46 -5.71 22.76
CA ARG A 655 -24.46 -4.36 22.22
C ARG A 655 -23.30 -4.20 21.25
N LEU A 656 -23.58 -3.56 20.14
CA LEU A 656 -22.61 -3.22 19.11
C LEU A 656 -22.30 -1.73 19.17
N ASP A 657 -21.10 -1.39 18.73
CA ASP A 657 -20.74 0.00 18.51
C ASP A 657 -21.51 0.49 17.28
N ASN A 658 -22.39 1.47 17.45
CA ASN A 658 -23.21 1.96 16.33
C ASN A 658 -22.52 3.08 15.54
N ASP A 659 -21.32 3.51 15.95
CA ASP A 659 -20.51 4.51 15.25
C ASP A 659 -19.01 4.22 15.42
N PRO A 660 -18.53 3.06 14.91
CA PRO A 660 -17.14 2.66 15.10
C PRO A 660 -16.17 3.61 14.41
N LEU A 661 -15.10 3.97 15.12
CA LEU A 661 -14.03 4.82 14.60
C LEU A 661 -13.20 4.06 13.55
N LEU A 662 -13.38 4.38 12.28
CA LEU A 662 -12.71 3.72 11.16
C LEU A 662 -12.12 4.73 10.19
N THR A 663 -10.89 4.50 9.72
CA THR A 663 -10.30 5.27 8.60
C THR A 663 -10.62 4.60 7.28
N SER A 664 -10.57 5.32 6.15
CA SER A 664 -10.67 4.69 4.82
C SER A 664 -9.46 3.78 4.53
N SER A 665 -9.67 2.69 3.78
CA SER A 665 -8.58 1.82 3.30
C SER A 665 -7.75 2.51 2.21
N VAL A 666 -6.46 2.19 2.13
CA VAL A 666 -5.58 2.68 1.05
C VAL A 666 -5.76 1.77 -0.17
N VAL A 667 -5.93 2.36 -1.35
CA VAL A 667 -6.10 1.61 -2.60
C VAL A 667 -5.10 2.13 -3.64
N VAL A 668 -4.35 1.23 -4.26
CA VAL A 668 -3.34 1.54 -5.28
C VAL A 668 -3.40 0.56 -6.46
N GLY A 669 -2.91 0.98 -7.63
CA GLY A 669 -2.97 0.24 -8.89
C GLY A 669 -4.01 0.82 -9.85
N ALA A 670 -4.39 0.08 -10.89
CA ALA A 670 -5.19 0.53 -12.06
C ALA A 670 -6.01 1.84 -11.88
N GLU A 671 -7.30 1.76 -11.60
CA GLU A 671 -8.22 2.91 -11.49
C GLU A 671 -7.92 3.81 -10.28
N ALA A 672 -7.11 3.33 -9.33
CA ALA A 672 -6.75 4.08 -8.13
C ALA A 672 -5.50 4.95 -8.32
N GLY A 673 -4.65 4.65 -9.31
CA GLY A 673 -3.31 5.21 -9.45
C GLY A 673 -2.34 4.73 -8.37
N ALA A 674 -1.19 5.38 -8.29
CA ALA A 674 -0.32 5.31 -7.11
C ALA A 674 -0.72 6.39 -6.10
N THR A 675 -0.27 6.28 -4.84
CA THR A 675 -0.50 7.35 -3.86
C THR A 675 0.57 8.44 -3.94
N PHE A 676 0.15 9.69 -3.76
CA PHE A 676 1.02 10.85 -3.58
C PHE A 676 1.43 10.99 -2.13
N ILE A 677 2.74 11.07 -1.87
CA ILE A 677 3.26 11.17 -0.51
C ILE A 677 3.53 12.64 -0.15
N ASN A 678 3.99 13.44 -1.11
CA ASN A 678 4.27 14.87 -0.94
C ASN A 678 3.58 15.67 -2.07
N PRO A 679 2.33 16.11 -1.88
CA PRO A 679 1.69 16.96 -2.88
C PRO A 679 2.44 18.30 -3.03
N ARG A 680 2.61 18.76 -4.27
CA ARG A 680 3.20 20.06 -4.58
C ARG A 680 2.12 21.02 -5.07
N PHE A 681 2.28 22.32 -4.83
CA PHE A 681 1.37 23.35 -5.30
C PHE A 681 2.13 24.35 -6.16
N LEU A 682 1.49 24.79 -7.24
CA LEU A 682 2.05 25.77 -8.18
C LEU A 682 1.46 27.14 -7.86
N ARG A 683 2.19 27.96 -7.11
CA ARG A 683 1.74 29.30 -6.69
C ARG A 683 2.27 30.36 -7.66
N SER A 684 1.38 31.12 -8.29
CA SER A 684 1.77 32.19 -9.21
C SER A 684 2.40 33.37 -8.48
N ARG A 685 3.51 33.89 -9.01
CA ARG A 685 4.16 35.12 -8.52
C ARG A 685 3.39 36.39 -8.88
N LEU A 686 2.48 36.34 -9.85
CA LEU A 686 1.64 37.48 -10.24
C LEU A 686 0.68 37.91 -9.11
N ASN A 687 0.04 36.94 -8.45
CA ASN A 687 -1.05 37.22 -7.51
C ASN A 687 -1.06 36.32 -6.26
N GLY A 688 -0.11 35.39 -6.12
CA GLY A 688 -0.03 34.48 -4.97
C GLY A 688 -1.08 33.36 -4.97
N LEU A 689 -1.86 33.20 -6.06
CA LEU A 689 -2.88 32.15 -6.17
C LEU A 689 -2.28 30.85 -6.75
N CYS A 690 -2.85 29.72 -6.35
CA CYS A 690 -2.45 28.39 -6.81
C CYS A 690 -3.19 27.96 -8.08
N VAL A 691 -2.46 27.30 -8.97
CA VAL A 691 -3.03 26.66 -10.17
C VAL A 691 -3.89 25.48 -9.73
N SER A 692 -5.17 25.52 -10.12
CA SER A 692 -6.22 24.61 -9.67
C SER A 692 -6.92 23.94 -10.84
N ARG A 693 -7.29 22.68 -10.68
CA ARG A 693 -8.17 21.96 -11.63
C ARG A 693 -9.64 22.31 -11.38
N THR A 694 -10.41 22.39 -12.45
CA THR A 694 -11.87 22.54 -12.39
C THR A 694 -12.56 21.18 -12.59
N SER A 695 -13.86 21.10 -12.28
CA SER A 695 -14.68 19.91 -12.52
C SER A 695 -14.80 19.53 -14.00
N ASN A 696 -14.51 20.47 -14.91
CA ASN A 696 -14.55 20.25 -16.35
C ASN A 696 -13.16 19.93 -16.92
N ASN A 697 -12.23 19.49 -16.05
CA ASN A 697 -10.86 19.11 -16.42
C ASN A 697 -10.04 20.24 -17.08
N THR A 698 -10.35 21.50 -16.78
CA THR A 698 -9.56 22.68 -17.20
C THR A 698 -8.81 23.29 -16.01
N LEU A 699 -7.96 24.29 -16.28
CA LEU A 699 -7.22 25.01 -15.24
C LEU A 699 -7.83 26.38 -14.91
N THR A 700 -7.64 26.79 -13.66
CA THR A 700 -7.97 28.12 -13.12
C THR A 700 -7.01 28.49 -11.98
N GLN A 701 -7.19 29.66 -11.37
CA GLN A 701 -6.45 30.08 -10.18
C GLN A 701 -7.37 30.24 -8.97
N GLN A 702 -6.92 29.79 -7.81
CA GLN A 702 -7.66 29.90 -6.55
C GLN A 702 -6.68 30.15 -5.38
N THR A 703 -7.19 30.61 -4.24
CA THR A 703 -6.39 30.72 -3.02
C THR A 703 -5.75 29.37 -2.70
N CYS A 704 -4.44 29.38 -2.44
CA CYS A 704 -3.70 28.17 -2.12
C CYS A 704 -4.24 27.54 -0.83
N ASN A 705 -4.51 26.24 -0.87
CA ASN A 705 -5.18 25.56 0.24
C ASN A 705 -4.69 24.11 0.41
N ALA A 706 -4.02 23.84 1.54
CA ALA A 706 -3.72 22.47 1.93
C ALA A 706 -5.03 21.69 2.16
N GLY A 707 -5.15 20.50 1.58
CA GLY A 707 -6.41 19.74 1.57
C GLY A 707 -7.29 19.95 0.33
N ASP A 708 -7.03 20.95 -0.52
CA ASP A 708 -7.71 21.03 -1.82
C ASP A 708 -7.02 20.10 -2.83
N VAL A 709 -7.58 18.90 -2.98
CA VAL A 709 -7.11 17.88 -3.92
C VAL A 709 -7.08 18.37 -5.38
N ASN A 710 -7.72 19.50 -5.73
CA ASN A 710 -7.65 20.07 -7.08
C ASN A 710 -6.41 20.94 -7.32
N GLN A 711 -5.70 21.32 -6.26
CA GLN A 711 -4.50 22.16 -6.32
C GLN A 711 -3.21 21.35 -6.15
N GLN A 712 -3.33 20.08 -5.77
CA GLN A 712 -2.21 19.17 -5.54
C GLN A 712 -1.66 18.63 -6.86
N TRP A 713 -0.39 18.84 -7.15
CA TRP A 713 0.27 18.39 -8.37
C TRP A 713 1.34 17.35 -8.07
N SER A 714 1.37 16.32 -8.91
CA SER A 714 2.53 15.45 -9.06
C SER A 714 3.63 16.18 -9.78
N MET A 715 4.77 16.35 -9.13
CA MET A 715 5.99 16.84 -9.76
C MET A 715 7.18 16.08 -9.17
N PRO A 716 8.13 15.60 -10.01
CA PRO A 716 9.34 15.00 -9.47
C PRO A 716 10.08 16.04 -8.60
N PRO A 717 10.68 15.64 -7.47
CA PRO A 717 11.50 16.54 -6.67
C PRO A 717 12.69 16.98 -7.53
N ALA A 718 12.79 18.29 -7.80
CA ALA A 718 13.82 19.00 -8.56
C ALA A 718 14.60 18.09 -9.53
N PRO A 719 14.29 18.09 -10.84
CA PRO A 719 14.86 17.11 -11.75
C PRO A 719 16.39 17.06 -11.60
N ALA A 720 16.92 15.92 -11.14
CA ALA A 720 18.34 15.63 -11.27
C ALA A 720 18.72 15.96 -12.71
N ALA A 721 19.81 16.70 -12.97
CA ALA A 721 20.22 17.46 -14.18
C ALA A 721 20.07 16.79 -15.58
N SER A 722 19.00 16.03 -15.80
CA SER A 722 19.05 14.71 -16.43
C SER A 722 17.62 14.18 -16.68
N GLU A 723 16.61 14.64 -15.91
CA GLU A 723 15.18 14.62 -16.27
C GLU A 723 14.74 16.00 -16.77
N ILE A 724 14.81 16.23 -18.09
CA ILE A 724 14.45 17.55 -18.67
C ILE A 724 12.92 17.71 -18.79
N HIS A 725 12.16 16.61 -18.69
CA HIS A 725 10.71 16.56 -18.93
C HIS A 725 9.96 15.66 -17.93
N PHE A 726 8.78 16.09 -17.49
CA PHE A 726 7.89 15.33 -16.61
C PHE A 726 6.41 15.53 -16.98
N ALA A 727 5.51 14.73 -16.41
CA ALA A 727 4.06 14.91 -16.56
C ALA A 727 3.47 15.51 -15.28
N LEU A 728 2.61 16.52 -15.44
CA LEU A 728 1.83 17.10 -14.35
C LEU A 728 0.53 16.29 -14.19
N THR A 729 0.36 15.59 -13.06
CA THR A 729 -0.87 14.84 -12.76
C THR A 729 -1.53 15.35 -11.48
N GLY A 730 -2.81 15.04 -11.28
CA GLY A 730 -3.48 15.22 -9.99
C GLY A 730 -3.23 14.05 -9.04
N PRO A 731 -3.93 14.01 -7.88
CA PRO A 731 -3.81 12.95 -6.89
C PRO A 731 -4.24 11.55 -7.37
N ARG A 732 -4.86 11.47 -8.56
CA ARG A 732 -5.01 10.24 -9.34
C ARG A 732 -4.19 10.41 -10.63
N TYR A 733 -3.30 9.45 -10.90
CA TYR A 733 -2.31 9.51 -11.99
C TYR A 733 -2.88 9.14 -13.37
N ASP A 734 -4.15 8.75 -13.43
CA ASP A 734 -4.86 8.35 -14.65
C ASP A 734 -5.02 9.50 -15.63
N ASP A 735 -5.08 10.75 -15.14
CA ASP A 735 -5.09 11.95 -15.95
C ASP A 735 -3.84 12.83 -15.75
N CYS A 736 -3.26 13.29 -16.85
CA CYS A 736 -2.23 14.34 -16.86
C CYS A 736 -2.70 15.59 -17.58
N LEU A 737 -2.09 16.71 -17.21
CA LEU A 737 -2.24 17.97 -17.90
C LEU A 737 -1.58 17.89 -19.29
N ASN A 738 -2.39 17.97 -20.34
CA ASN A 738 -1.91 17.98 -21.70
C ASN A 738 -1.53 19.39 -22.20
N SER A 739 -0.99 19.44 -23.41
CA SER A 739 -0.55 20.64 -24.12
C SER A 739 -1.68 21.61 -24.52
N ASN A 740 -2.93 21.23 -24.29
CA ASN A 740 -4.13 22.08 -24.43
C ASN A 740 -4.65 22.57 -23.07
N LEU A 741 -3.89 22.36 -21.98
CA LEU A 741 -4.25 22.70 -20.61
C LEU A 741 -5.51 21.99 -20.10
N GLN A 742 -5.69 20.74 -20.53
CA GLN A 742 -6.78 19.88 -20.09
C GLN A 742 -6.25 18.61 -19.44
N MET A 743 -6.94 18.13 -18.41
CA MET A 743 -6.70 16.81 -17.83
C MET A 743 -7.26 15.74 -18.79
N ASN A 744 -6.42 14.81 -19.20
CA ASN A 744 -6.77 13.71 -20.11
C ASN A 744 -5.89 12.49 -19.78
N ILE A 745 -6.26 11.33 -20.31
CA ILE A 745 -5.58 10.05 -20.13
C ILE A 745 -4.08 10.24 -20.21
N CYS A 746 -3.43 9.86 -19.11
CA CYS A 746 -2.04 10.11 -18.85
C CYS A 746 -1.16 9.19 -19.69
N ILE A 747 -0.45 9.76 -20.67
CA ILE A 747 0.64 9.08 -21.36
C ILE A 747 1.91 9.90 -21.12
N LYS A 748 2.50 9.72 -19.92
CA LYS A 748 3.52 10.60 -19.29
C LYS A 748 4.67 11.04 -20.19
N TYR A 749 5.02 10.22 -21.19
CA TYR A 749 6.19 10.42 -22.03
C TYR A 749 5.91 10.96 -23.42
N LEU A 750 4.65 11.16 -23.77
CA LEU A 750 4.33 11.80 -25.03
C LEU A 750 4.56 13.29 -24.89
N PRO A 751 5.16 13.98 -25.89
CA PRO A 751 5.35 15.42 -25.87
C PRO A 751 4.07 16.20 -25.54
N PHE A 752 2.89 15.63 -25.82
CA PHE A 752 1.61 16.23 -25.46
C PHE A 752 1.38 16.36 -23.95
N ALA A 753 1.91 15.46 -23.14
CA ALA A 753 1.76 15.41 -21.69
C ALA A 753 3.00 15.94 -20.95
N GLN A 754 4.09 16.17 -21.69
CA GLN A 754 5.37 16.55 -21.13
C GLN A 754 5.51 18.06 -20.92
N TRP A 755 6.04 18.37 -19.75
CA TRP A 755 6.37 19.70 -19.26
C TRP A 755 7.85 19.75 -18.90
N SER A 756 8.48 20.90 -19.07
CA SER A 756 9.80 21.20 -18.50
C SER A 756 9.68 22.29 -17.47
N GLU A 757 10.30 22.08 -16.32
CA GLU A 757 10.62 23.13 -15.37
C GLU A 757 11.88 23.84 -15.84
N ARG A 758 11.87 25.17 -15.83
CA ARG A 758 13.05 25.99 -16.10
C ARG A 758 13.18 27.04 -15.00
N PRO A 759 14.40 27.29 -14.48
CA PRO A 759 14.61 28.44 -13.61
C PRO A 759 14.20 29.72 -14.31
N ASP A 760 13.46 30.59 -13.62
CA ASP A 760 13.08 31.90 -14.13
C ASP A 760 14.27 32.86 -13.98
N PRO A 761 14.90 33.34 -15.07
CA PRO A 761 16.02 34.26 -14.98
C PRO A 761 15.61 35.67 -14.53
N ALA A 762 14.33 36.05 -14.67
CA ALA A 762 13.81 37.34 -14.23
C ALA A 762 13.45 37.33 -12.73
N HIS A 763 13.10 36.18 -12.17
CA HIS A 763 12.67 36.04 -10.78
C HIS A 763 13.39 34.87 -10.08
N PRO A 764 14.56 35.13 -9.44
CA PRO A 764 15.35 34.09 -8.79
C PRO A 764 14.55 33.27 -7.77
N GLY A 765 14.71 31.94 -7.82
CA GLY A 765 14.03 30.99 -6.92
C GLY A 765 12.62 30.57 -7.37
N SER A 766 12.14 31.08 -8.51
CA SER A 766 10.90 30.64 -9.15
C SER A 766 11.17 29.88 -10.45
N ILE A 767 10.12 29.28 -11.00
CA ILE A 767 10.18 28.45 -12.19
C ILE A 767 9.22 28.92 -13.28
N LEU A 768 9.56 28.54 -14.50
CA LEU A 768 8.71 28.60 -15.69
C LEU A 768 8.32 27.17 -16.08
N LEU A 769 7.05 26.94 -16.40
CA LEU A 769 6.55 25.66 -16.89
C LEU A 769 6.38 25.70 -18.41
N TYR A 770 7.20 24.95 -19.13
CA TYR A 770 7.24 24.91 -20.59
C TYR A 770 6.58 23.64 -21.14
N SER A 771 5.60 23.79 -22.04
CA SER A 771 4.97 22.66 -22.74
C SER A 771 5.85 22.18 -23.90
N VAL A 772 6.24 20.91 -23.88
CA VAL A 772 7.16 20.34 -24.89
C VAL A 772 6.52 20.31 -26.28
N ARG A 773 5.25 19.91 -26.40
CA ARG A 773 4.54 19.85 -27.69
C ARG A 773 4.16 21.21 -28.24
N SER A 774 3.53 22.06 -27.43
CA SER A 774 3.00 23.35 -27.89
C SER A 774 4.07 24.44 -27.96
N LYS A 775 5.26 24.19 -27.40
CA LYS A 775 6.40 25.10 -27.36
C LYS A 775 6.11 26.47 -26.74
N GLY A 776 5.28 26.50 -25.70
CA GLY A 776 4.92 27.72 -24.98
C GLY A 776 5.01 27.54 -23.46
N PHE A 777 5.06 28.65 -22.73
CA PHE A 777 5.08 28.69 -21.28
C PHE A 777 3.67 28.86 -20.72
N MET A 778 3.40 28.17 -19.61
CA MET A 778 2.18 28.37 -18.84
C MET A 778 2.13 29.83 -18.39
N THR A 779 1.05 30.51 -18.74
CA THR A 779 0.89 31.96 -18.56
C THR A 779 -0.47 32.24 -17.94
N ILE A 780 -0.47 33.01 -16.86
CA ILE A 780 -1.68 33.52 -16.21
C ILE A 780 -2.20 34.73 -16.98
N GLY A 781 -3.35 34.58 -17.61
CA GLY A 781 -4.06 35.64 -18.31
C GLY A 781 -5.01 36.44 -17.40
N PRO A 782 -5.71 37.43 -17.99
CA PRO A 782 -6.74 38.19 -17.29
C PRO A 782 -7.81 37.28 -16.68
N GLU A 783 -8.35 37.67 -15.52
CA GLU A 783 -9.38 36.92 -14.78
C GLU A 783 -8.96 35.49 -14.36
N GLY A 784 -7.66 35.20 -14.29
CA GLY A 784 -7.15 33.90 -13.82
C GLY A 784 -7.27 32.77 -14.86
N LYS A 785 -7.55 33.10 -16.13
CA LYS A 785 -7.51 32.12 -17.23
C LYS A 785 -6.07 31.73 -17.54
N ILE A 786 -5.79 30.44 -17.65
CA ILE A 786 -4.44 29.94 -17.92
C ILE A 786 -4.33 29.58 -19.40
N ALA A 787 -3.26 30.05 -20.04
CA ALA A 787 -2.97 29.83 -21.46
C ALA A 787 -1.50 29.48 -21.67
N LEU A 788 -1.15 29.02 -22.87
CA LEU A 788 0.24 28.88 -23.31
C LEU A 788 0.64 30.08 -24.17
N GLN A 789 1.74 30.73 -23.84
CA GLN A 789 2.27 31.89 -24.59
C GLN A 789 3.79 31.79 -24.77
N ASP A 790 4.33 32.60 -25.67
CA ASP A 790 5.77 32.79 -25.78
C ASP A 790 6.32 33.45 -24.51
N TYR A 791 7.63 33.30 -24.29
CA TYR A 791 8.28 33.84 -23.10
C TYR A 791 8.17 35.37 -23.03
N SER A 792 7.62 35.90 -21.92
CA SER A 792 7.35 37.34 -21.73
C SER A 792 8.17 38.01 -20.62
N ASN A 793 9.06 37.28 -19.93
CA ASN A 793 9.79 37.73 -18.71
C ASN A 793 8.90 38.24 -17.55
N GLY A 794 7.57 38.15 -17.67
CA GLY A 794 6.65 38.72 -16.70
C GLY A 794 6.27 37.75 -15.57
N PRO A 795 5.82 38.27 -14.42
CA PRO A 795 5.43 37.46 -13.27
C PRO A 795 4.24 36.54 -13.54
N GLU A 796 3.50 36.76 -14.63
CA GLU A 796 2.41 35.91 -15.11
C GLU A 796 2.86 34.52 -15.59
N GLN A 797 4.15 34.32 -15.90
CA GLN A 797 4.74 33.02 -16.27
C GLN A 797 5.54 32.38 -15.13
N SER A 798 5.65 33.08 -14.01
CA SER A 798 6.54 32.75 -12.90
C SER A 798 5.78 32.08 -11.75
N PHE A 799 6.27 30.92 -11.32
CA PHE A 799 5.62 30.08 -10.30
C PHE A 799 6.59 29.64 -9.21
N ASP A 800 6.10 29.58 -7.97
CA ASP A 800 6.74 28.84 -6.89
C ASP A 800 6.20 27.41 -6.85
N ILE A 801 7.10 26.45 -6.74
CA ILE A 801 6.76 25.10 -6.25
C ILE A 801 6.85 25.14 -4.73
N ILE A 802 5.72 24.93 -4.06
CA ILE A 802 5.64 24.89 -2.61
C ILE A 802 5.05 23.56 -2.13
N GLY A 803 5.48 23.09 -0.96
CA GLY A 803 4.92 21.92 -0.28
C GLY A 803 3.80 22.29 0.68
N SER A 804 3.10 21.28 1.19
CA SER A 804 2.01 21.48 2.17
C SER A 804 2.48 22.14 3.46
N GLN A 805 3.73 21.94 3.86
CA GLN A 805 4.36 22.60 5.02
C GLN A 805 4.52 24.11 4.83
N ASP A 806 4.73 24.57 3.59
CA ASP A 806 4.88 25.99 3.27
C ASP A 806 3.51 26.70 3.26
N LEU A 807 2.45 25.96 2.94
CA LEU A 807 1.06 26.45 3.01
C LEU A 807 0.50 26.40 4.43
N ALA A 808 0.71 25.28 5.11
CA ALA A 808 0.03 24.91 6.33
C ALA A 808 1.00 24.16 7.28
N PRO A 809 1.70 24.89 8.17
CA PRO A 809 2.61 24.29 9.13
C PRO A 809 1.88 23.39 10.14
N LEU A 810 2.61 22.39 10.64
CA LEU A 810 2.09 21.40 11.57
C LEU A 810 1.97 21.94 12.99
N HIS A 811 0.82 21.70 13.62
CA HIS A 811 0.51 22.08 14.99
C HIS A 811 -0.17 20.94 15.75
N ALA A 812 0.09 20.84 17.05
CA ALA A 812 -0.84 20.20 17.98
C ALA A 812 -1.83 21.25 18.52
N ILE A 813 -3.07 20.84 18.75
CA ILE A 813 -4.12 21.72 19.27
C ILE A 813 -4.41 21.30 20.73
N LEU A 814 -3.86 22.04 21.68
CA LEU A 814 -4.00 21.79 23.12
C LEU A 814 -5.24 22.52 23.67
N SER A 815 -6.12 21.80 24.39
CA SER A 815 -7.17 22.42 25.19
C SER A 815 -6.63 22.91 26.54
N VAL A 816 -6.92 24.16 26.90
CA VAL A 816 -6.44 24.78 28.14
C VAL A 816 -7.18 24.26 29.37
N GLY A 817 -8.51 24.18 29.32
CA GLY A 817 -9.33 23.76 30.46
C GLY A 817 -9.23 22.28 30.77
N ALA A 818 -8.97 21.46 29.75
CA ALA A 818 -8.92 20.00 29.84
C ALA A 818 -7.48 19.45 29.88
N GLY A 819 -6.47 20.15 29.34
CA GLY A 819 -5.08 19.68 29.32
C GLY A 819 -4.78 18.55 28.32
N GLY A 820 -5.71 18.26 27.39
CA GLY A 820 -5.55 17.26 26.33
C GLY A 820 -5.40 17.88 24.95
N CYS A 821 -4.70 17.18 24.06
CA CYS A 821 -4.57 17.50 22.64
C CYS A 821 -5.66 16.85 21.79
N LEU A 822 -6.12 17.58 20.78
CA LEU A 822 -6.97 17.06 19.71
C LEU A 822 -6.25 15.93 18.98
N THR A 823 -6.74 14.71 19.13
CA THR A 823 -6.10 13.49 18.63
C THR A 823 -7.04 12.79 17.67
N ARG A 824 -6.56 12.42 16.48
CA ARG A 824 -7.33 11.59 15.55
C ARG A 824 -7.54 10.19 16.11
N SER A 825 -8.74 9.66 15.95
CA SER A 825 -9.00 8.22 16.11
C SER A 825 -10.09 7.82 15.12
N GLY A 826 -9.72 6.97 14.15
CA GLY A 826 -10.55 6.70 12.98
C GLY A 826 -10.97 7.95 12.21
N GLU A 827 -12.28 8.19 12.14
CA GLU A 827 -12.91 9.37 11.57
C GLU A 827 -13.31 10.42 12.63
N ASP A 828 -13.01 10.20 13.91
CA ASP A 828 -13.36 11.11 15.00
C ASP A 828 -12.13 11.78 15.61
N ILE A 829 -12.40 12.70 16.54
CA ILE A 829 -11.40 13.29 17.41
C ILE A 829 -11.67 12.95 18.88
N ILE A 830 -10.61 12.59 19.59
CA ILE A 830 -10.63 12.32 21.03
C ILE A 830 -9.60 13.21 21.72
N ALA A 831 -9.75 13.36 23.04
CA ALA A 831 -8.77 14.05 23.87
C ALA A 831 -7.76 13.04 24.44
N ARG A 832 -6.47 13.30 24.22
CA ARG A 832 -5.36 12.54 24.82
C ARG A 832 -4.31 13.48 25.38
N PRO A 833 -3.50 13.05 26.37
CA PRO A 833 -2.33 13.82 26.78
C PRO A 833 -1.46 14.18 25.58
N CYS A 834 -1.04 15.44 25.51
CA CYS A 834 -0.21 15.91 24.42
C CYS A 834 1.14 15.18 24.40
N LYS A 835 1.46 14.56 23.27
CA LYS A 835 2.70 13.86 23.00
C LYS A 835 3.16 14.21 21.59
N ASN A 836 4.43 13.95 21.30
CA ASN A 836 4.95 14.06 19.94
C ASN A 836 4.53 12.81 19.14
N ASP A 837 3.26 12.80 18.73
CA ASP A 837 2.60 11.66 18.09
C ASP A 837 1.95 12.11 16.78
N SER A 838 2.15 11.32 15.72
CA SER A 838 1.63 11.62 14.39
C SER A 838 0.12 11.81 14.39
N SER A 839 -0.67 11.12 15.22
CA SER A 839 -2.13 11.27 15.34
C SER A 839 -2.59 12.62 15.91
N GLN A 840 -1.70 13.37 16.58
CA GLN A 840 -2.00 14.65 17.23
C GLN A 840 -1.60 15.88 16.41
N LEU A 841 -0.90 15.67 15.30
CA LEU A 841 -0.38 16.74 14.44
C LEU A 841 -1.37 17.09 13.33
N TRP A 842 -1.70 18.37 13.21
CA TRP A 842 -2.66 18.89 12.24
C TRP A 842 -2.03 19.97 11.39
N ARG A 843 -2.41 20.05 10.12
CA ARG A 843 -2.12 21.20 9.28
C ARG A 843 -3.19 22.25 9.50
N ILE A 844 -2.76 23.44 9.91
CA ILE A 844 -3.64 24.58 10.11
C ILE A 844 -3.42 25.54 8.95
N ASN A 845 -4.35 25.55 8.02
CA ASN A 845 -4.22 26.31 6.78
C ASN A 845 -5.07 27.59 6.85
N PRO A 846 -4.46 28.79 6.76
CA PRO A 846 -5.18 30.06 6.75
C PRO A 846 -5.83 30.32 5.38
N LEU A 847 -7.09 30.74 5.37
CA LEU A 847 -7.86 30.94 4.14
C LEU A 847 -7.83 32.37 3.59
N ASN A 848 -7.35 33.36 4.37
CA ASN A 848 -7.20 34.77 3.97
C ASN A 848 -8.40 35.35 3.18
N GLU A 849 -9.61 34.95 3.56
CA GLU A 849 -10.87 35.42 2.97
C GLU A 849 -11.56 36.40 3.93
N PRO A 850 -12.18 37.49 3.44
CA PRO A 850 -13.01 38.36 4.26
C PRO A 850 -14.25 37.59 4.73
N GLY A 851 -14.53 37.67 6.02
CA GLY A 851 -15.54 36.85 6.69
C GLY A 851 -16.57 37.67 7.46
N GLU A 852 -17.76 37.10 7.64
CA GLU A 852 -18.81 37.67 8.49
C GLU A 852 -18.46 37.59 9.99
N LEU A 853 -17.79 36.52 10.40
CA LEU A 853 -17.24 36.36 11.75
C LEU A 853 -15.84 36.99 11.87
N PRO A 854 -15.51 37.58 13.04
CA PRO A 854 -14.15 38.00 13.36
C PRO A 854 -13.14 36.84 13.32
N GLY A 855 -11.85 37.17 13.25
CA GLY A 855 -10.75 36.20 13.29
C GLY A 855 -10.37 35.61 11.92
N PRO A 856 -9.13 35.13 11.75
CA PRO A 856 -8.74 34.48 10.51
C PRO A 856 -9.50 33.16 10.34
N TYR A 857 -9.95 32.91 9.11
CA TYR A 857 -10.57 31.64 8.76
C TYR A 857 -9.50 30.62 8.45
N ILE A 858 -9.68 29.41 8.96
CA ILE A 858 -8.77 28.29 8.83
C ILE A 858 -9.53 27.04 8.41
N ASN A 859 -8.83 26.10 7.80
CA ASN A 859 -9.21 24.69 7.79
C ASN A 859 -8.17 23.88 8.57
N ILE A 860 -8.65 22.81 9.20
CA ILE A 860 -7.84 21.90 10.01
C ILE A 860 -7.76 20.57 9.23
N VAL A 861 -6.56 20.22 8.78
CA VAL A 861 -6.34 19.17 7.77
C VAL A 861 -5.47 18.05 8.35
N SER A 862 -5.74 16.82 7.93
CA SER A 862 -4.92 15.64 8.25
C SER A 862 -3.52 15.74 7.64
N LEU A 863 -2.59 14.93 8.15
CA LEU A 863 -1.18 14.97 7.73
C LEU A 863 -0.94 14.69 6.24
N ASP A 864 -1.77 13.83 5.67
CA ASP A 864 -1.74 13.38 4.28
C ASP A 864 -2.52 14.30 3.32
N ASP A 865 -3.06 15.42 3.81
CA ASP A 865 -3.78 16.42 3.01
C ASP A 865 -5.05 15.90 2.31
N THR A 866 -5.64 14.81 2.79
CA THR A 866 -6.83 14.20 2.18
C THR A 866 -8.12 14.47 2.96
N ARG A 867 -8.03 14.67 4.28
CA ARG A 867 -9.18 14.81 5.17
C ARG A 867 -9.15 16.10 5.98
N CYS A 868 -10.32 16.69 6.17
CA CYS A 868 -10.53 17.91 6.92
C CYS A 868 -11.43 17.64 8.13
N LEU A 869 -11.16 18.34 9.24
CA LEU A 869 -12.07 18.37 10.38
C LEU A 869 -13.30 19.20 10.02
N ARG A 870 -14.44 18.53 9.92
CA ARG A 870 -15.73 19.11 9.59
C ARG A 870 -16.52 19.48 10.85
N ASP A 871 -17.50 20.37 10.69
CA ASP A 871 -18.60 20.58 11.62
C ASP A 871 -19.20 19.23 12.07
N GLY A 872 -19.52 19.10 13.35
CA GLY A 872 -19.78 17.81 14.00
C GLY A 872 -18.51 17.07 14.46
N LEU A 873 -17.32 17.63 14.23
CA LEU A 873 -16.02 17.11 14.67
C LEU A 873 -15.65 15.73 14.09
N LYS A 874 -16.03 15.51 12.82
CA LYS A 874 -15.68 14.31 12.06
C LYS A 874 -14.64 14.64 10.99
N LEU A 875 -13.70 13.73 10.75
CA LEU A 875 -12.77 13.79 9.62
C LEU A 875 -13.46 13.25 8.37
N THR A 876 -13.52 14.07 7.33
CA THR A 876 -14.09 13.66 6.03
C THR A 876 -13.21 14.15 4.90
N ALA A 877 -13.43 13.67 3.68
CA ALA A 877 -12.75 14.20 2.50
C ALA A 877 -12.93 15.73 2.43
N CYS A 878 -11.82 16.45 2.27
CA CYS A 878 -11.82 17.91 2.32
C CYS A 878 -12.73 18.55 1.26
N GLN A 879 -13.63 19.42 1.71
CA GLN A 879 -14.41 20.34 0.90
C GLN A 879 -14.11 21.77 1.36
N VAL A 880 -12.88 22.21 1.15
CA VAL A 880 -12.32 23.44 1.73
C VAL A 880 -13.04 24.74 1.36
N LYS A 881 -13.97 24.71 0.40
CA LYS A 881 -14.84 25.82 0.01
C LYS A 881 -16.14 25.89 0.81
N ASN A 882 -16.53 24.79 1.43
CA ASN A 882 -17.77 24.69 2.19
C ASN A 882 -17.52 25.18 3.62
N ASN A 883 -18.48 25.94 4.16
CA ASN A 883 -18.40 26.44 5.54
C ASN A 883 -18.35 25.31 6.58
N SER A 884 -18.83 24.11 6.23
CA SER A 884 -18.72 22.92 7.06
C SER A 884 -17.29 22.54 7.41
N ASP A 885 -16.30 22.87 6.58
CA ASP A 885 -14.90 22.46 6.76
C ASP A 885 -14.02 23.64 7.21
N ARG A 886 -14.65 24.78 7.51
CA ARG A 886 -14.01 26.05 7.82
C ARG A 886 -14.30 26.45 9.26
N TRP A 887 -13.27 26.95 9.91
CA TRP A 887 -13.31 27.38 11.30
C TRP A 887 -12.81 28.82 11.38
N SER A 888 -13.45 29.65 12.20
CA SER A 888 -12.90 30.93 12.61
C SER A 888 -12.05 30.73 13.86
N LEU A 889 -10.81 31.22 13.81
CA LEU A 889 -9.92 31.32 14.96
C LEU A 889 -10.21 32.62 15.70
N ARG A 890 -10.98 32.55 16.78
CA ARG A 890 -11.45 33.72 17.53
C ARG A 890 -10.46 34.08 18.64
N ASP A 891 -9.64 35.09 18.40
CA ASP A 891 -8.71 35.71 19.37
C ASP A 891 -9.23 37.05 19.94
N ASP A 892 -10.38 37.52 19.44
CA ASP A 892 -11.06 38.77 19.81
C ASP A 892 -11.75 38.70 21.18
N TYR A 893 -11.84 37.51 21.77
CA TYR A 893 -12.34 37.33 23.12
C TYR A 893 -11.22 37.65 24.14
N LEU A 894 -11.60 38.21 25.30
CA LEU A 894 -10.77 38.86 26.34
C LEU A 894 -9.64 38.02 27.01
N THR A 895 -9.15 36.95 26.39
CA THR A 895 -8.09 36.07 26.91
C THR A 895 -6.88 36.05 25.97
N PRO A 896 -5.95 37.01 26.09
CA PRO A 896 -4.77 37.11 25.23
C PRO A 896 -3.95 35.81 25.21
N GLY A 897 -3.51 35.39 24.02
CA GLY A 897 -2.66 34.20 23.83
C GLY A 897 -3.42 32.87 23.66
N PHE A 898 -4.75 32.88 23.72
CA PHE A 898 -5.59 31.71 23.52
C PHE A 898 -6.60 31.97 22.41
N ALA A 899 -6.90 30.93 21.62
CA ALA A 899 -7.90 31.01 20.58
C ALA A 899 -9.10 30.13 20.90
N ARG A 900 -10.26 30.51 20.37
CA ARG A 900 -11.43 29.61 20.28
C ARG A 900 -11.64 29.20 18.83
N LEU A 901 -12.03 27.94 18.63
CA LEU A 901 -12.31 27.39 17.31
C LEU A 901 -13.81 27.40 17.07
N GLN A 902 -14.31 28.29 16.22
CA GLN A 902 -15.74 28.42 15.92
C GLN A 902 -16.05 27.88 14.52
N SER A 903 -17.03 27.00 14.39
CA SER A 903 -17.52 26.53 13.10
C SER A 903 -18.17 27.67 12.32
N LEU A 904 -17.88 27.79 11.02
CA LEU A 904 -18.56 28.76 10.16
C LEU A 904 -19.99 28.32 9.80
N GLU A 905 -20.27 27.01 9.82
CA GLU A 905 -21.58 26.43 9.48
C GLU A 905 -22.56 26.55 10.65
N SER A 906 -22.28 25.88 11.76
CA SER A 906 -23.19 25.81 12.91
C SER A 906 -23.04 26.98 13.89
N ARG A 907 -21.98 27.80 13.73
CA ARG A 907 -21.59 28.89 14.65
C ARG A 907 -21.28 28.43 16.08
N THR A 908 -21.15 27.12 16.30
CA THR A 908 -20.75 26.52 17.58
C THR A 908 -19.23 26.50 17.74
N PHE A 909 -18.75 26.30 18.97
CA PHE A 909 -17.34 26.25 19.33
C PHE A 909 -16.93 24.83 19.67
N VAL A 910 -15.73 24.44 19.23
CA VAL A 910 -15.08 23.23 19.74
C VAL A 910 -14.94 23.39 21.26
N THR A 911 -15.41 22.39 21.99
CA THR A 911 -15.50 22.41 23.45
C THR A 911 -14.97 21.09 23.98
N ALA A 912 -13.95 21.14 24.83
CA ALA A 912 -13.44 19.95 25.51
C ALA A 912 -14.40 19.50 26.63
N SER A 913 -14.53 18.19 26.82
CA SER A 913 -15.21 17.65 28.00
C SER A 913 -14.43 17.99 29.27
N LYS A 914 -15.13 18.11 30.41
CA LYS A 914 -14.50 18.46 31.70
C LYS A 914 -13.51 17.42 32.20
N ASP A 915 -13.70 16.16 31.81
CA ASP A 915 -12.86 15.01 32.12
C ASP A 915 -11.78 14.76 31.05
N SER A 916 -11.71 15.59 30.01
CA SER A 916 -10.66 15.55 28.99
C SER A 916 -10.62 14.22 28.21
N THR A 917 -11.78 13.60 28.03
CA THR A 917 -11.91 12.32 27.33
C THR A 917 -12.42 12.50 25.90
N PHE A 918 -13.22 13.53 25.62
CA PHE A 918 -13.76 13.80 24.29
C PHE A 918 -13.85 15.30 23.96
N PHE A 919 -14.05 15.60 22.68
CA PHE A 919 -14.38 16.94 22.18
C PHE A 919 -15.80 16.95 21.63
N GLY A 920 -16.53 18.02 21.90
CA GLY A 920 -17.86 18.29 21.36
C GLY A 920 -17.96 19.68 20.76
N GLN A 921 -19.12 20.02 20.23
CA GLN A 921 -19.46 21.36 19.81
C GLN A 921 -20.56 21.94 20.70
N ALA A 922 -20.39 23.17 21.16
CA ALA A 922 -21.36 23.85 22.01
C ALA A 922 -21.48 25.34 21.66
N ALA A 923 -22.53 25.98 22.15
CA ALA A 923 -22.61 27.43 22.12
C ALA A 923 -21.44 28.04 22.92
N TYR A 924 -21.13 29.31 22.65
CA TYR A 924 -20.10 30.02 23.40
C TYR A 924 -20.35 29.94 24.91
N ASP A 925 -19.36 29.44 25.63
CA ASP A 925 -19.26 29.60 27.07
C ASP A 925 -17.88 30.19 27.38
N ASN A 926 -17.79 31.10 28.34
CA ASN A 926 -16.53 31.77 28.64
C ASN A 926 -15.60 30.87 29.49
N THR A 927 -15.59 29.57 29.23
CA THR A 927 -14.82 28.59 30.01
C THR A 927 -13.48 28.29 29.36
N ALA A 928 -12.56 27.75 30.16
CA ALA A 928 -11.28 27.29 29.66
C ALA A 928 -11.40 26.08 28.70
N ASN A 929 -12.55 25.40 28.66
CA ASN A 929 -12.77 24.23 27.82
C ASN A 929 -12.94 24.58 26.33
N GLN A 930 -13.24 25.84 26.02
CA GLN A 930 -13.27 26.37 24.65
C GLN A 930 -11.99 27.12 24.28
N LEU A 931 -11.01 27.19 25.18
CA LEU A 931 -9.72 27.83 24.94
C LEU A 931 -8.70 26.81 24.44
N TYR A 932 -7.99 27.18 23.38
CA TYR A 932 -6.99 26.36 22.72
C TYR A 932 -5.68 27.09 22.50
N VAL A 933 -4.59 26.32 22.53
CA VAL A 933 -3.25 26.74 22.13
C VAL A 933 -2.83 25.90 20.93
N LEU A 934 -2.43 26.58 19.86
CA LEU A 934 -1.82 25.94 18.69
C LEU A 934 -0.31 25.84 18.95
N ILE A 935 0.19 24.64 19.22
CA ILE A 935 1.60 24.40 19.53
C ILE A 935 2.29 23.95 18.25
N PRO A 936 3.25 24.71 17.69
CA PRO A 936 4.02 24.26 16.53
C PRO A 936 4.71 22.92 16.78
N ALA A 937 4.72 22.02 15.79
CA ALA A 937 5.32 20.69 15.94
C ALA A 937 6.80 20.75 16.35
N THR A 938 7.52 21.79 15.95
CA THR A 938 8.93 22.04 16.34
C THR A 938 9.14 22.30 17.83
N GLN A 939 8.08 22.63 18.57
CA GLN A 939 8.12 22.90 20.01
C GLN A 939 7.64 21.71 20.86
N LEU A 940 7.08 20.67 20.25
CA LEU A 940 6.75 19.41 20.94
C LEU A 940 8.06 18.65 21.14
N GLN A 941 8.47 18.46 22.40
CA GLN A 941 9.74 17.83 22.75
C GLN A 941 9.99 16.54 21.95
N VAL A 942 11.13 16.48 21.28
CA VAL A 942 11.67 15.26 20.68
C VAL A 942 12.01 14.33 21.85
N PRO A 943 11.51 13.09 21.93
CA PRO A 943 12.21 12.07 22.69
C PRO A 943 13.57 11.97 22.02
N THR A 944 14.61 12.52 22.65
CA THR A 944 15.97 12.14 22.31
C THR A 944 16.02 10.64 22.52
N SER A 945 15.84 9.86 21.45
CA SER A 945 16.38 8.51 21.45
C SER A 945 17.85 8.69 21.79
N PRO A 946 18.37 8.03 22.84
CA PRO A 946 19.80 8.04 23.07
C PRO A 946 20.41 7.57 21.74
N SER A 947 21.31 8.40 21.20
CA SER A 947 22.17 7.95 20.13
C SER A 947 22.72 6.59 20.54
N VAL A 948 22.63 5.60 19.64
CA VAL A 948 23.30 4.29 19.80
C VAL A 948 24.82 4.44 19.67
N HIS A 949 25.35 5.58 20.12
CA HIS A 949 26.75 5.96 20.15
C HIS A 949 27.09 6.53 21.53
N ALA A 950 26.96 5.67 22.53
CA ALA A 950 27.76 5.73 23.74
C ALA A 950 27.70 4.38 24.46
N VAL A 951 28.61 3.46 24.13
CA VAL A 951 29.54 2.81 25.07
C VAL A 951 30.59 2.04 24.23
N LYS A 952 31.85 2.39 24.53
CA LYS A 952 33.17 1.81 24.18
C LYS A 952 33.27 0.55 23.33
#